data_AF-A0A9W7TUX5-F1
#
_entry.id   AF-A0A9W7TUX5-F1
#
_cell.length_a   1.000
_cell.length_b   1.000
_cell.length_c   1.000
_cell.angle_alpha   90.00
_cell.angle_beta   90.00
_cell.angle_gamma   90.00
#
_symmetry.space_group_name_H-M   'P 1'
#
loop_
_entity.id
_entity.type
_entity.pdbx_description
1 polymer ?
#
loop_
_entity_poly.entity_id
_entity_poly.type
_entity_poly.pdbx_seq_one_letter_code
_entity_poly.pdbx_strand_id
1 'polypeptide(L)'
;FSAEIIILEQPISVCVPPNHKVTLRVEAIGTGPLKYQWFDKHQNEVVGGTEPELNLTLQKSGYYCCRVSDLYYQCQITEWVKMIVLDVEGVSHLWRGDPYIVIHPISQKVKLGEAFTLECTALGKPTPTYQWYRNGQPLREQTSEILEIKHASTDHAGSYLCAVSNILEEVWCEAAEIEVALPDELLTPTLFATDKVALLIGNLNYNHHPGLMAPTMDVHELANGLQQLGFRVVSLLDLTLQEMQAAIEKFLQLLDRGVYAIFYYAGHGYEHSGRNYLVAIDAPRPYRTENCVCVQRVMHSMQERKAQLNVILLDTCRKWYKQKGPPSEISPLAPLGNTVYGYATSEDAEAFEVQDGGKSTGIFTKYLNKHISEPQKVTHVLEQVSEDLGKDVLVRGRQVVEIRHTLSEPRALTDPVRTSGHTMELRRRDACWKKANVLPGRKFINFQDGAVQVELSFSALFSNVLVVFGTVRNTNALAQECTLLLDSEPKMQDIFSSCGRLEEMDSLLVCSGKPPDCTLRLCCLQRLQGSLVIKVRLQYSHPETKKQLTQMKEVDIGRPLIASCKLNQLRLVDRKQQSCVHTVGHASSLSWSHHLLRPYTRKAENKLLSSVKPTSMSNNKPEENDESDFTM
;
A
#
# COMPACT_ATOMS: atom_id res chain seq x y z
N PHE A 1 69.03 -21.08 24.67
CA PHE A 1 67.66 -21.53 24.32
C PHE A 1 67.21 -20.69 23.14
N SER A 2 67.11 -21.27 21.95
CA SER A 2 66.57 -20.58 20.77
C SER A 2 65.06 -20.53 20.93
N ALA A 3 64.45 -19.34 20.94
CA ALA A 3 63.01 -19.21 20.93
C ALA A 3 62.52 -19.48 19.49
N GLU A 4 61.57 -20.40 19.36
CA GLU A 4 60.90 -20.73 18.10
C GLU A 4 60.14 -19.50 17.55
N ILE A 5 60.04 -19.38 16.23
CA ILE A 5 59.19 -18.36 15.59
C ILE A 5 57.72 -18.67 15.88
N ILE A 6 56.98 -17.71 16.42
CA ILE A 6 55.55 -17.82 16.72
C ILE A 6 54.82 -16.69 15.98
N ILE A 7 53.84 -17.05 15.16
CA ILE A 7 52.94 -16.10 14.51
C ILE A 7 51.85 -15.71 15.52
N LEU A 8 51.77 -14.41 15.84
CA LEU A 8 50.80 -13.82 16.76
C LEU A 8 49.53 -13.35 16.05
N GLU A 9 49.66 -12.81 14.83
CA GLU A 9 48.54 -12.37 14.01
C GLU A 9 48.64 -13.01 12.63
N GLN A 10 47.62 -13.78 12.26
CA GLN A 10 47.46 -14.31 10.91
C GLN A 10 46.84 -13.23 10.01
N PRO A 11 47.19 -13.18 8.71
CA PRO A 11 46.43 -12.37 7.78
C PRO A 11 44.98 -12.85 7.70
N ILE A 12 44.08 -11.96 7.29
CA ILE A 12 42.65 -12.26 7.18
C ILE A 12 42.19 -12.37 5.73
N SER A 13 41.29 -13.32 5.46
CA SER A 13 40.58 -13.38 4.18
C SER A 13 39.61 -12.22 4.06
N VAL A 14 39.40 -11.72 2.83
CA VAL A 14 38.46 -10.63 2.57
C VAL A 14 37.65 -10.86 1.29
N CYS A 15 36.48 -10.23 1.24
CA CYS A 15 35.63 -10.14 0.05
C CYS A 15 35.31 -8.66 -0.23
N VAL A 16 35.80 -8.11 -1.34
CA VAL A 16 35.78 -6.66 -1.62
C VAL A 16 35.40 -6.37 -3.08
N PRO A 17 34.93 -5.15 -3.41
CA PRO A 17 34.66 -4.77 -4.80
C PRO A 17 35.97 -4.62 -5.61
N PRO A 18 35.89 -4.52 -6.95
CA PRO A 18 37.07 -4.34 -7.80
C PRO A 18 37.79 -3.03 -7.46
N ASN A 19 39.11 -3.01 -7.60
CA ASN A 19 39.99 -1.87 -7.30
C ASN A 19 40.04 -1.47 -5.81
N HIS A 20 39.46 -2.27 -4.90
CA HIS A 20 39.53 -1.98 -3.48
C HIS A 20 40.96 -2.21 -2.94
N LYS A 21 41.42 -1.31 -2.08
CA LYS A 21 42.73 -1.41 -1.43
C LYS A 21 42.63 -2.26 -0.17
N VAL A 22 43.47 -3.27 -0.06
CA VAL A 22 43.52 -4.17 1.10
C VAL A 22 44.95 -4.25 1.63
N THR A 23 45.09 -4.19 2.94
CA THR A 23 46.36 -4.43 3.65
C THR A 23 46.24 -5.77 4.34
N LEU A 24 47.09 -6.72 3.96
CA LEU A 24 47.33 -7.94 4.73
C LEU A 24 48.44 -7.67 5.74
N ARG A 25 48.33 -8.23 6.94
CA ARG A 25 49.26 -8.00 8.04
C ARG A 25 49.59 -9.33 8.72
N VAL A 26 50.84 -9.47 9.11
CA VAL A 26 51.37 -10.60 9.88
C VAL A 26 52.15 -10.04 11.05
N GLU A 27 51.84 -10.52 12.26
CA GLU A 27 52.64 -10.23 13.46
C GLU A 27 53.29 -11.53 13.93
N ALA A 28 54.59 -11.50 14.23
CA ALA A 28 55.33 -12.66 14.67
C ALA A 28 56.45 -12.26 15.63
N ILE A 29 56.81 -13.20 16.52
CA ILE A 29 57.93 -13.07 17.45
C ILE A 29 58.92 -14.23 17.21
N GLY A 30 60.20 -13.97 17.45
CA GLY A 30 61.26 -14.97 17.30
C GLY A 30 62.60 -14.44 17.78
N THR A 31 63.66 -15.24 17.63
CA THR A 31 65.00 -14.86 18.10
C THR A 31 65.70 -13.97 17.07
N GLY A 32 65.81 -12.67 17.35
CA GLY A 32 66.50 -11.69 16.50
C GLY A 32 65.61 -11.09 15.39
N PRO A 33 66.19 -10.34 14.43
CA PRO A 33 65.42 -9.71 13.34
C PRO A 33 64.74 -10.75 12.45
N LEU A 34 63.43 -10.60 12.27
CA LEU A 34 62.62 -11.45 11.39
C LEU A 34 62.63 -10.91 9.96
N LYS A 35 62.59 -11.83 8.98
CA LYS A 35 62.43 -11.56 7.56
C LYS A 35 61.08 -12.08 7.09
N TYR A 36 60.41 -11.31 6.24
CA TYR A 36 59.11 -11.64 5.68
C TYR A 36 59.23 -11.83 4.18
N GLN A 37 58.44 -12.74 3.62
CA GLN A 37 58.28 -12.89 2.18
C GLN A 37 56.87 -13.37 1.86
N TRP A 38 56.12 -12.58 1.10
CA TRP A 38 54.78 -12.94 0.65
C TRP A 38 54.81 -13.79 -0.63
N PHE A 39 53.85 -14.70 -0.74
CA PHE A 39 53.64 -15.60 -1.86
C PHE A 39 52.23 -15.49 -2.40
N ASP A 40 52.08 -15.60 -3.72
CA ASP A 40 50.77 -15.67 -4.39
C ASP A 40 50.25 -17.12 -4.51
N LYS A 41 49.06 -17.30 -5.07
CA LYS A 41 48.43 -18.62 -5.28
C LYS A 41 49.25 -19.60 -6.13
N HIS A 42 50.24 -19.11 -6.87
CA HIS A 42 51.15 -19.90 -7.70
C HIS A 42 52.47 -20.18 -6.99
N GLN A 43 52.58 -19.81 -5.71
CA GLN A 43 53.80 -19.91 -4.89
C GLN A 43 54.94 -19.05 -5.43
N ASN A 44 54.63 -18.02 -6.23
CA ASN A 44 55.63 -17.05 -6.65
C ASN A 44 55.80 -15.99 -5.57
N GLU A 45 57.04 -15.52 -5.38
CA GLU A 45 57.33 -14.40 -4.49
C GLU A 45 56.66 -13.12 -5.02
N VAL A 46 55.90 -12.46 -4.16
CA VAL A 46 55.33 -11.15 -4.48
C VAL A 46 56.45 -10.13 -4.42
N VAL A 47 56.73 -9.48 -5.56
CA VAL A 47 57.79 -8.47 -5.69
C VAL A 47 57.53 -7.33 -4.70
N GLY A 48 58.51 -7.04 -3.84
CA GLY A 48 58.39 -6.01 -2.79
C GLY A 48 57.56 -6.43 -1.57
N GLY A 49 57.05 -7.66 -1.54
CA GLY A 49 56.36 -8.25 -0.39
C GLY A 49 57.33 -8.77 0.67
N THR A 50 58.28 -7.95 1.12
CA THR A 50 59.31 -8.34 2.10
C THR A 50 59.07 -7.79 3.51
N GLU A 51 57.93 -7.15 3.70
CA GLU A 51 57.51 -6.50 4.96
C GLU A 51 56.39 -7.31 5.63
N PRO A 52 56.15 -7.12 6.95
CA PRO A 52 55.03 -7.73 7.67
C PRO A 52 53.66 -7.29 7.13
N GLU A 53 53.59 -6.16 6.41
CA GLU A 53 52.39 -5.69 5.72
C GLU A 53 52.50 -5.81 4.21
N LEU A 54 51.44 -6.29 3.56
CA LEU A 54 51.31 -6.31 2.11
C LEU A 54 50.08 -5.51 1.67
N ASN A 55 50.33 -4.41 0.97
CA ASN A 55 49.28 -3.56 0.39
C ASN A 55 48.95 -4.01 -1.03
N LEU A 56 47.69 -4.36 -1.27
CA LEU A 56 47.16 -4.89 -2.53
C LEU A 56 46.03 -4.02 -3.06
N THR A 57 45.99 -3.81 -4.37
CA THR A 57 44.79 -3.32 -5.09
C THR A 57 44.24 -4.47 -5.90
N LEU A 58 43.09 -5.02 -5.49
CA LEU A 58 42.61 -6.29 -6.04
C LEU A 58 41.76 -6.06 -7.30
N GLN A 59 42.19 -6.66 -8.41
CA GLN A 59 41.43 -6.75 -9.67
C GLN A 59 40.78 -8.11 -9.86
N LYS A 60 41.37 -9.16 -9.27
CA LYS A 60 40.97 -10.55 -9.43
C LYS A 60 41.14 -11.29 -8.11
N SER A 61 40.31 -12.30 -7.91
CA SER A 61 40.40 -13.18 -6.75
C SER A 61 41.71 -13.99 -6.74
N GLY A 62 42.26 -14.21 -5.55
CA GLY A 62 43.55 -14.86 -5.36
C GLY A 62 43.75 -15.39 -3.94
N TYR A 63 44.92 -15.98 -3.72
CA TYR A 63 45.35 -16.47 -2.40
C TYR A 63 46.73 -15.92 -2.10
N TYR A 64 46.99 -15.63 -0.82
CA TYR A 64 48.29 -15.17 -0.35
C TYR A 64 48.67 -15.84 0.96
N CYS A 65 49.96 -16.04 1.19
CA CYS A 65 50.53 -16.38 2.49
C CYS A 65 51.86 -15.65 2.67
N CYS A 66 52.33 -15.56 3.91
CA CYS A 66 53.63 -14.97 4.23
C CYS A 66 54.52 -16.02 4.92
N ARG A 67 55.76 -16.12 4.46
CA ARG A 67 56.82 -16.84 5.15
C ARG A 67 57.57 -15.88 6.06
N VAL A 68 57.67 -16.23 7.33
CA VAL A 68 58.46 -15.55 8.35
C VAL A 68 59.69 -16.40 8.65
N SER A 69 60.89 -15.83 8.54
CA SER A 69 62.14 -16.53 8.85
C SER A 69 63.07 -15.70 9.73
N ASP A 70 63.95 -16.38 10.47
CA ASP A 70 64.98 -15.74 11.30
C ASP A 70 66.38 -15.86 10.67
N LEU A 71 67.41 -15.39 11.40
CA LEU A 71 68.82 -15.48 10.99
C LEU A 71 69.43 -16.88 11.18
N TYR A 72 68.71 -17.80 11.83
CA TYR A 72 69.12 -19.17 12.13
C TYR A 72 68.43 -20.21 11.22
N TYR A 73 67.82 -19.75 10.13
CA TYR A 73 67.11 -20.56 9.13
C TYR A 73 65.86 -21.27 9.68
N GLN A 74 65.29 -20.82 10.80
CA GLN A 74 63.93 -21.23 11.18
C GLN A 74 62.91 -20.53 10.28
N CYS A 75 61.84 -21.22 9.91
CA CYS A 75 60.77 -20.64 9.11
C CYS A 75 59.38 -21.10 9.56
N GLN A 76 58.44 -20.18 9.57
CA GLN A 76 57.01 -20.43 9.73
C GLN A 76 56.26 -19.79 8.57
N ILE A 77 55.14 -20.39 8.17
CA ILE A 77 54.29 -19.89 7.08
C ILE A 77 52.92 -19.60 7.66
N THR A 78 52.34 -18.45 7.32
CA THR A 78 50.98 -18.11 7.73
C THR A 78 49.95 -19.01 7.05
N GLU A 79 48.73 -18.96 7.55
CA GLU A 79 47.59 -19.50 6.82
C GLU A 79 47.45 -18.82 5.46
N TRP A 80 46.97 -19.59 4.48
CA TRP A 80 46.61 -19.04 3.18
C TRP A 80 45.30 -18.29 3.30
N VAL A 81 45.33 -16.99 2.97
CA VAL A 81 44.13 -16.15 2.96
C VAL A 81 43.55 -16.02 1.57
N LYS A 82 42.23 -16.09 1.49
CA LYS A 82 41.47 -15.94 0.25
C LYS A 82 41.08 -14.47 0.07
N MET A 83 41.42 -13.93 -1.10
CA MET A 83 41.00 -12.60 -1.54
C MET A 83 39.93 -12.78 -2.61
N ILE A 84 38.70 -12.38 -2.31
CA ILE A 84 37.57 -12.49 -3.24
C ILE A 84 37.26 -11.10 -3.79
N VAL A 85 37.19 -10.98 -5.11
CA VAL A 85 36.70 -9.78 -5.80
C VAL A 85 35.31 -10.08 -6.35
N LEU A 86 34.30 -9.35 -5.90
CA LEU A 86 32.94 -9.42 -6.42
C LEU A 86 32.63 -8.13 -7.18
N ASP A 87 32.23 -8.25 -8.44
CA ASP A 87 31.88 -7.11 -9.28
C ASP A 87 30.47 -6.62 -8.94
N VAL A 88 30.38 -5.55 -8.15
CA VAL A 88 29.13 -5.03 -7.61
C VAL A 88 29.12 -3.50 -7.63
N GLU A 89 27.99 -2.91 -8.02
CA GLU A 89 27.78 -1.46 -8.05
C GLU A 89 27.19 -0.95 -6.72
N GLY A 90 27.46 0.31 -6.38
CA GLY A 90 26.78 0.99 -5.26
C GLY A 90 27.41 0.88 -3.87
N VAL A 91 28.60 0.28 -3.75
CA VAL A 91 29.34 0.25 -2.48
C VAL A 91 29.94 1.63 -2.19
N SER A 92 29.66 2.17 -0.99
CA SER A 92 30.19 3.47 -0.58
C SER A 92 31.72 3.47 -0.51
N HIS A 93 32.36 4.55 -0.94
CA HIS A 93 33.80 4.77 -0.74
C HIS A 93 34.21 4.83 0.74
N LEU A 94 33.25 5.00 1.65
CA LEU A 94 33.44 5.02 3.11
C LEU A 94 33.23 3.65 3.77
N TRP A 95 32.89 2.61 3.00
CA TRP A 95 32.67 1.26 3.51
C TRP A 95 33.91 0.75 4.25
N ARG A 96 33.73 0.24 5.47
CA ARG A 96 34.84 -0.08 6.39
C ARG A 96 35.13 -1.57 6.49
N GLY A 97 34.35 -2.41 5.83
CA GLY A 97 34.50 -3.87 5.85
C GLY A 97 33.39 -4.59 6.61
N ASP A 98 32.40 -3.88 7.12
CA ASP A 98 31.13 -4.43 7.62
C ASP A 98 30.45 -5.31 6.54
N PRO A 99 29.76 -6.41 6.90
CA PRO A 99 29.12 -7.26 5.92
C PRO A 99 28.06 -6.52 5.09
N TYR A 100 28.20 -6.54 3.77
CA TYR A 100 27.26 -5.91 2.85
C TYR A 100 26.70 -6.94 1.88
N ILE A 101 25.43 -7.33 2.09
CA ILE A 101 24.76 -8.34 1.25
C ILE A 101 24.48 -7.76 -0.13
N VAL A 102 24.95 -8.46 -1.16
CA VAL A 102 24.82 -8.08 -2.57
C VAL A 102 23.86 -8.99 -3.33
N ILE A 103 23.70 -10.23 -2.89
CA ILE A 103 22.73 -11.20 -3.45
C ILE A 103 21.85 -11.68 -2.30
N HIS A 104 20.53 -11.52 -2.47
CA HIS A 104 19.52 -12.04 -1.58
C HIS A 104 18.87 -13.30 -2.18
N PRO A 105 18.42 -14.26 -1.35
CA PRO A 105 17.77 -15.46 -1.84
C PRO A 105 16.41 -15.13 -2.49
N ILE A 106 16.03 -15.91 -3.50
CA ILE A 106 14.82 -15.67 -4.29
C ILE A 106 13.78 -16.76 -3.97
N SER A 107 12.53 -16.34 -3.75
CA SER A 107 11.39 -17.25 -3.51
C SER A 107 11.13 -18.14 -4.73
N GLN A 108 10.84 -19.42 -4.50
CA GLN A 108 10.68 -20.43 -5.56
C GLN A 108 9.51 -21.39 -5.28
N LYS A 109 8.81 -21.81 -6.34
CA LYS A 109 7.89 -22.95 -6.31
C LYS A 109 8.59 -24.15 -6.92
N VAL A 110 8.80 -25.19 -6.14
CA VAL A 110 9.61 -26.37 -6.48
C VAL A 110 8.70 -27.59 -6.48
N LYS A 111 8.85 -28.50 -7.44
CA LYS A 111 8.05 -29.74 -7.40
C LYS A 111 8.62 -30.70 -6.36
N LEU A 112 7.75 -31.51 -5.77
CA LEU A 112 8.16 -32.58 -4.87
C LEU A 112 9.24 -33.46 -5.54
N GLY A 113 10.38 -33.63 -4.87
CA GLY A 113 11.52 -34.41 -5.34
C GLY A 113 12.55 -33.66 -6.18
N GLU A 114 12.24 -32.47 -6.71
CA GLU A 114 13.20 -31.64 -7.46
C GLU A 114 14.22 -30.96 -6.53
N ALA A 115 15.37 -30.61 -7.09
CA ALA A 115 16.39 -29.85 -6.38
C ALA A 115 16.13 -28.34 -6.50
N PHE A 116 16.47 -27.58 -5.47
CA PHE A 116 16.51 -26.12 -5.53
C PHE A 116 17.70 -25.55 -4.75
N THR A 117 18.09 -24.33 -5.10
CA THR A 117 19.17 -23.60 -4.45
C THR A 117 18.71 -22.22 -4.02
N LEU A 118 19.25 -21.75 -2.90
CA LEU A 118 19.13 -20.38 -2.44
C LEU A 118 20.53 -19.81 -2.29
N GLU A 119 20.75 -18.61 -2.82
CA GLU A 119 22.03 -17.92 -2.79
C GLU A 119 21.94 -16.67 -1.91
N CYS A 120 22.92 -16.49 -1.03
CA CYS A 120 23.15 -15.27 -0.30
C CYS A 120 24.65 -14.95 -0.33
N THR A 121 24.98 -13.80 -0.91
CA THR A 121 26.38 -13.40 -1.15
C THR A 121 26.60 -12.00 -0.60
N ALA A 122 27.72 -11.79 0.09
CA ALA A 122 28.06 -10.52 0.72
C ALA A 122 29.55 -10.17 0.62
N LEU A 123 29.82 -8.87 0.61
CA LEU A 123 31.16 -8.31 0.83
C LEU A 123 31.49 -8.29 2.33
N GLY A 124 32.77 -8.26 2.68
CA GLY A 124 33.23 -8.08 4.06
C GLY A 124 34.76 -8.17 4.23
N LYS A 125 35.28 -7.44 5.22
CA LYS A 125 36.66 -7.51 5.69
C LYS A 125 36.66 -7.61 7.23
N PRO A 126 36.84 -8.81 7.82
CA PRO A 126 37.10 -10.11 7.19
C PRO A 126 35.94 -10.66 6.36
N THR A 127 36.22 -11.66 5.50
CA THR A 127 35.20 -12.38 4.73
C THR A 127 34.06 -12.84 5.65
N PRO A 128 32.80 -12.54 5.32
CA PRO A 128 31.69 -12.92 6.17
C PRO A 128 31.46 -14.44 6.26
N THR A 129 30.92 -14.88 7.38
CA THR A 129 30.36 -16.22 7.59
C THR A 129 28.85 -16.20 7.42
N TYR A 130 28.28 -17.32 6.98
CA TYR A 130 26.85 -17.47 6.71
C TYR A 130 26.21 -18.47 7.67
N GLN A 131 24.93 -18.27 7.98
CA GLN A 131 24.10 -19.24 8.68
C GLN A 131 22.67 -19.17 8.16
N TRP A 132 22.18 -20.27 7.58
CA TRP A 132 20.81 -20.35 7.08
C TRP A 132 19.80 -20.71 8.17
N TYR A 133 18.60 -20.17 8.03
CA TYR A 133 17.45 -20.38 8.89
C TYR A 133 16.25 -20.77 8.04
N ARG A 134 15.41 -21.66 8.56
CA ARG A 134 14.09 -21.99 8.01
C ARG A 134 13.04 -21.83 9.10
N ASN A 135 12.02 -21.02 8.83
CA ASN A 135 10.94 -20.72 9.78
C ASN A 135 11.46 -20.26 11.16
N GLY A 136 12.53 -19.47 11.15
CA GLY A 136 13.20 -18.95 12.35
C GLY A 136 14.11 -19.95 13.08
N GLN A 137 14.25 -21.19 12.61
CA GLN A 137 15.14 -22.20 13.18
C GLN A 137 16.42 -22.34 12.36
N PRO A 138 17.61 -22.42 12.99
CA PRO A 138 18.86 -22.56 12.25
C PRO A 138 18.95 -23.94 11.57
N LEU A 139 19.31 -23.94 10.29
CA LEU A 139 19.65 -25.15 9.56
C LEU A 139 21.10 -25.53 9.89
N ARG A 140 21.26 -26.61 10.65
CA ARG A 140 22.59 -27.07 11.10
C ARG A 140 23.51 -27.32 9.92
N GLU A 141 24.76 -26.87 10.05
CA GLU A 141 25.83 -27.06 9.07
C GLU A 141 25.63 -26.34 7.72
N GLN A 142 24.51 -25.63 7.54
CA GLN A 142 24.25 -24.80 6.36
C GLN A 142 24.88 -23.43 6.54
N THR A 143 26.19 -23.36 6.29
CA THR A 143 27.05 -22.18 6.54
C THR A 143 27.73 -21.63 5.28
N SER A 144 27.27 -22.07 4.11
CA SER A 144 27.76 -21.63 2.80
C SER A 144 26.90 -20.50 2.23
N GLU A 145 27.48 -19.74 1.28
CA GLU A 145 26.77 -18.75 0.46
C GLU A 145 25.59 -19.36 -0.32
N ILE A 146 25.70 -20.63 -0.71
CA ILE A 146 24.64 -21.38 -1.40
C ILE A 146 24.09 -22.46 -0.46
N LEU A 147 22.77 -22.45 -0.26
CA LEU A 147 22.01 -23.54 0.33
C LEU A 147 21.43 -24.39 -0.79
N GLU A 148 21.84 -25.65 -0.87
CA GLU A 148 21.32 -26.62 -1.85
C GLU A 148 20.44 -27.67 -1.16
N ILE A 149 19.21 -27.82 -1.63
CA ILE A 149 18.33 -28.92 -1.25
C ILE A 149 18.10 -29.80 -2.48
N LYS A 150 18.67 -31.01 -2.45
CA LYS A 150 18.67 -31.92 -3.62
C LYS A 150 17.33 -32.59 -3.89
N HIS A 151 16.52 -32.79 -2.85
CA HIS A 151 15.24 -33.46 -2.94
C HIS A 151 14.20 -32.72 -2.09
N ALA A 152 13.44 -31.85 -2.74
CA ALA A 152 12.37 -31.10 -2.07
C ALA A 152 11.30 -32.04 -1.51
N SER A 153 10.90 -31.79 -0.28
CA SER A 153 9.77 -32.43 0.40
C SER A 153 8.92 -31.36 1.05
N THR A 154 7.71 -31.69 1.48
CA THR A 154 6.82 -30.73 2.15
C THR A 154 7.46 -30.09 3.40
N ASP A 155 8.35 -30.80 4.08
CA ASP A 155 9.08 -30.29 5.25
C ASP A 155 10.12 -29.22 4.89
N HIS A 156 10.50 -29.14 3.61
CA HIS A 156 11.38 -28.10 3.08
C HIS A 156 10.64 -26.81 2.70
N ALA A 157 9.31 -26.77 2.76
CA ALA A 157 8.57 -25.55 2.53
C ALA A 157 8.72 -24.55 3.70
N GLY A 158 8.59 -23.26 3.39
CA GLY A 158 8.57 -22.18 4.36
C GLY A 158 9.57 -21.06 4.05
N SER A 159 9.80 -20.22 5.05
CA SER A 159 10.57 -18.99 4.92
C SER A 159 12.03 -19.20 5.26
N TYR A 160 12.92 -18.88 4.31
CA TYR A 160 14.36 -19.02 4.43
C TYR A 160 15.03 -17.66 4.60
N LEU A 161 15.93 -17.56 5.57
CA LEU A 161 16.76 -16.39 5.85
C LEU A 161 18.22 -16.83 6.00
N CYS A 162 19.14 -15.93 5.69
CA CYS A 162 20.56 -16.10 5.89
C CYS A 162 21.08 -14.95 6.75
N ALA A 163 21.70 -15.29 7.87
CA ALA A 163 22.46 -14.35 8.69
C ALA A 163 23.90 -14.33 8.17
N VAL A 164 24.41 -13.14 7.90
CA VAL A 164 25.73 -12.90 7.36
C VAL A 164 26.50 -12.05 8.36
N SER A 165 27.63 -12.54 8.85
CA SER A 165 28.34 -11.90 9.95
C SER A 165 29.84 -11.87 9.74
N ASN A 166 30.49 -10.86 10.31
CA ASN A 166 31.92 -10.87 10.57
C ASN A 166 32.19 -10.25 11.96
N ILE A 167 33.44 -9.93 12.26
CA ILE A 167 33.82 -9.37 13.57
C ILE A 167 33.19 -7.99 13.89
N LEU A 168 32.64 -7.29 12.89
CA LEU A 168 32.09 -5.95 13.05
C LEU A 168 30.59 -5.99 13.36
N GLU A 169 29.82 -6.76 12.60
CA GLU A 169 28.37 -6.87 12.76
C GLU A 169 27.80 -8.16 12.15
N GLU A 170 26.51 -8.39 12.43
CA GLU A 170 25.67 -9.38 11.80
C GLU A 170 24.51 -8.66 11.07
N VAL A 171 24.29 -9.02 9.82
CA VAL A 171 23.19 -8.52 8.97
C VAL A 171 22.40 -9.69 8.40
N TRP A 172 21.12 -9.44 8.11
CA TRP A 172 20.18 -10.47 7.65
C TRP A 172 19.75 -10.20 6.22
N CYS A 173 19.67 -11.25 5.39
CA CYS A 173 19.17 -11.14 4.03
C CYS A 173 17.64 -10.92 4.01
N GLU A 174 17.10 -10.63 2.82
CA GLU A 174 15.66 -10.73 2.61
C GLU A 174 15.19 -12.19 2.65
N ALA A 175 13.98 -12.42 3.17
CA ALA A 175 13.43 -13.77 3.27
C ALA A 175 13.00 -14.30 1.89
N ALA A 176 13.33 -15.57 1.62
CA ALA A 176 12.84 -16.31 0.46
C ALA A 176 11.83 -17.38 0.87
N GLU A 177 10.65 -17.36 0.26
CA GLU A 177 9.61 -18.36 0.54
C GLU A 177 9.74 -19.52 -0.45
N ILE A 178 9.82 -20.75 0.08
CA ILE A 178 9.84 -21.96 -0.72
C ILE A 178 8.51 -22.68 -0.58
N GLU A 179 7.87 -22.92 -1.72
CA GLU A 179 6.64 -23.72 -1.82
C GLU A 179 6.98 -25.03 -2.50
N VAL A 180 6.69 -26.16 -1.85
CA VAL A 180 6.85 -27.49 -2.45
C VAL A 180 5.50 -27.99 -2.92
N ALA A 181 5.30 -28.01 -4.24
CA ALA A 181 4.04 -28.33 -4.86
C ALA A 181 3.89 -29.81 -5.16
N LEU A 182 2.68 -30.32 -4.93
CA LEU A 182 2.27 -31.65 -5.37
C LEU A 182 2.05 -31.65 -6.90
N PRO A 183 2.23 -32.79 -7.59
CA PRO A 183 2.12 -32.89 -9.05
C PRO A 183 0.79 -32.39 -9.63
N ASP A 184 -0.30 -32.43 -8.84
CA ASP A 184 -1.66 -32.08 -9.28
C ASP A 184 -1.97 -30.56 -9.26
N GLU A 185 -1.12 -29.73 -8.63
CA GLU A 185 -1.30 -28.26 -8.60
C GLU A 185 -0.76 -27.54 -9.86
N LEU A 186 -0.24 -28.27 -10.85
CA LEU A 186 0.46 -27.70 -12.00
C LEU A 186 -0.45 -27.18 -13.14
N LEU A 187 -1.78 -27.23 -13.00
CA LEU A 187 -2.67 -26.87 -14.11
C LEU A 187 -3.07 -25.40 -14.19
N THR A 188 -2.80 -24.58 -13.17
CA THR A 188 -2.87 -23.11 -13.32
C THR A 188 -1.78 -22.43 -12.48
N PRO A 189 -0.91 -21.59 -13.06
CA PRO A 189 -0.03 -20.75 -12.27
C PRO A 189 -0.90 -19.81 -11.44
N THR A 190 -0.84 -19.94 -10.11
CA THR A 190 -1.55 -19.04 -9.20
C THR A 190 -0.91 -17.67 -9.31
N LEU A 191 -1.58 -16.74 -10.00
CA LEU A 191 -1.12 -15.36 -10.13
C LEU A 191 -1.28 -14.66 -8.78
N PHE A 192 -0.38 -13.72 -8.48
CA PHE A 192 -0.39 -12.98 -7.23
C PHE A 192 -0.15 -11.49 -7.48
N ALA A 193 -0.61 -10.68 -6.54
CA ALA A 193 -0.33 -9.26 -6.47
C ALA A 193 0.69 -8.97 -5.35
N THR A 194 1.54 -7.96 -5.51
CA THR A 194 2.46 -7.54 -4.42
C THR A 194 1.75 -6.70 -3.38
N ASP A 195 0.67 -6.03 -3.78
CA ASP A 195 -0.35 -5.38 -2.95
C ASP A 195 -1.57 -5.10 -3.84
N LYS A 196 -2.71 -4.75 -3.23
CA LYS A 196 -3.94 -4.42 -3.95
C LYS A 196 -4.46 -3.08 -3.46
N VAL A 197 -4.60 -2.11 -4.36
CA VAL A 197 -4.95 -0.72 -4.02
C VAL A 197 -6.09 -0.25 -4.88
N ALA A 198 -7.08 0.42 -4.27
CA ALA A 198 -8.20 0.99 -4.99
C ALA A 198 -8.47 2.44 -4.57
N LEU A 199 -8.75 3.29 -5.55
CA LEU A 199 -9.31 4.63 -5.36
C LEU A 199 -10.71 4.67 -5.96
N LEU A 200 -11.71 4.94 -5.13
CA LEU A 200 -13.11 5.07 -5.52
C LEU A 200 -13.56 6.50 -5.26
N ILE A 201 -14.10 7.17 -6.28
CA ILE A 201 -14.62 8.53 -6.19
C ILE A 201 -16.10 8.52 -6.58
N GLY A 202 -16.95 9.09 -5.73
CA GLY A 202 -18.38 9.31 -6.02
C GLY A 202 -18.70 10.80 -5.95
N ASN A 203 -19.07 11.41 -7.08
CA ASN A 203 -19.46 12.81 -7.12
C ASN A 203 -20.98 12.92 -7.28
N LEU A 204 -21.63 13.69 -6.41
CA LEU A 204 -23.08 13.70 -6.28
C LEU A 204 -23.65 15.12 -6.24
N ASN A 205 -23.08 15.99 -5.41
CA ASN A 205 -23.62 17.33 -5.15
C ASN A 205 -22.89 18.38 -5.99
N TYR A 206 -23.24 18.44 -7.28
CA TYR A 206 -22.66 19.39 -8.22
C TYR A 206 -23.15 20.83 -7.97
N ASN A 207 -22.23 21.79 -7.97
CA ASN A 207 -22.55 23.19 -7.68
C ASN A 207 -23.41 23.86 -8.78
N HIS A 208 -23.22 23.44 -10.04
CA HIS A 208 -23.83 24.08 -11.21
C HIS A 208 -24.59 23.11 -12.12
N HIS A 209 -24.68 21.83 -11.74
CA HIS A 209 -25.27 20.73 -12.51
C HIS A 209 -26.23 19.92 -11.65
N PRO A 210 -27.13 19.11 -12.24
CA PRO A 210 -28.02 18.24 -11.47
C PRO A 210 -27.26 17.31 -10.55
N GLY A 211 -27.76 17.13 -9.33
CA GLY A 211 -27.19 16.18 -8.39
C GLY A 211 -27.55 14.74 -8.73
N LEU A 212 -26.75 13.79 -8.23
CA LEU A 212 -26.96 12.35 -8.42
C LEU A 212 -27.24 11.65 -7.08
N MET A 213 -27.91 10.50 -7.11
CA MET A 213 -28.31 9.79 -5.89
C MET A 213 -27.43 8.56 -5.61
N ALA A 214 -27.20 7.72 -6.62
CA ALA A 214 -26.56 6.41 -6.49
C ALA A 214 -25.08 6.39 -6.08
N PRO A 215 -24.22 7.38 -6.42
CA PRO A 215 -22.77 7.24 -6.18
C PRO A 215 -22.38 6.98 -4.72
N THR A 216 -23.24 7.33 -3.75
CA THR A 216 -22.98 7.02 -2.34
C THR A 216 -22.99 5.52 -2.08
N MET A 217 -24.08 4.84 -2.48
CA MET A 217 -24.24 3.40 -2.27
C MET A 217 -23.27 2.61 -3.13
N ASP A 218 -23.09 3.03 -4.38
CA ASP A 218 -22.20 2.37 -5.32
C ASP A 218 -20.76 2.33 -4.81
N VAL A 219 -20.22 3.47 -4.39
CA VAL A 219 -18.89 3.57 -3.79
C VAL A 219 -18.80 2.79 -2.48
N HIS A 220 -19.84 2.83 -1.64
CA HIS A 220 -19.82 2.15 -0.35
C HIS A 220 -19.78 0.63 -0.51
N GLU A 221 -20.68 0.06 -1.31
CA GLU A 221 -20.78 -1.39 -1.51
C GLU A 221 -19.56 -1.94 -2.23
N LEU A 222 -19.09 -1.27 -3.30
CA LEU A 222 -17.90 -1.68 -4.02
C LEU A 222 -16.66 -1.58 -3.12
N ALA A 223 -16.56 -0.54 -2.28
CA ALA A 223 -15.46 -0.43 -1.33
C ALA A 223 -15.42 -1.61 -0.35
N ASN A 224 -16.58 -2.00 0.17
CA ASN A 224 -16.70 -3.15 1.08
C ASN A 224 -16.32 -4.46 0.37
N GLY A 225 -16.80 -4.68 -0.86
CA GLY A 225 -16.45 -5.86 -1.67
C GLY A 225 -14.95 -5.95 -1.93
N LEU A 226 -14.33 -4.86 -2.37
CA LEU A 226 -12.89 -4.81 -2.63
C LEU A 226 -12.05 -4.99 -1.34
N GLN A 227 -12.50 -4.45 -0.21
CA GLN A 227 -11.84 -4.66 1.08
C GLN A 227 -11.86 -6.14 1.49
N GLN A 228 -12.95 -6.87 1.25
CA GLN A 228 -13.03 -8.32 1.49
C GLN A 228 -12.07 -9.11 0.61
N LEU A 229 -11.80 -8.60 -0.60
CA LEU A 229 -10.78 -9.14 -1.50
C LEU A 229 -9.35 -8.75 -1.09
N GLY A 230 -9.16 -7.97 -0.02
CA GLY A 230 -7.85 -7.55 0.47
C GLY A 230 -7.29 -6.30 -0.21
N PHE A 231 -8.13 -5.49 -0.87
CA PHE A 231 -7.72 -4.18 -1.35
C PHE A 231 -7.63 -3.15 -0.22
N ARG A 232 -6.63 -2.28 -0.33
CA ARG A 232 -6.55 -1.01 0.37
C ARG A 232 -7.40 0.02 -0.38
N VAL A 233 -8.61 0.27 0.11
CA VAL A 233 -9.59 1.13 -0.56
C VAL A 233 -9.69 2.54 0.04
N VAL A 234 -9.31 3.56 -0.73
CA VAL A 234 -9.64 4.96 -0.43
C VAL A 234 -10.93 5.30 -1.18
N SER A 235 -12.04 5.40 -0.45
CA SER A 235 -13.32 5.89 -0.96
C SER A 235 -13.54 7.35 -0.59
N LEU A 236 -13.92 8.19 -1.55
CA LEU A 236 -14.09 9.63 -1.38
C LEU A 236 -15.38 10.11 -2.06
N LEU A 237 -16.10 11.01 -1.40
CA LEU A 237 -17.30 11.64 -1.96
C LEU A 237 -17.10 13.14 -2.23
N ASP A 238 -17.80 13.67 -3.23
CA ASP A 238 -17.92 15.10 -3.54
C ASP A 238 -16.59 15.84 -3.56
N LEU A 239 -15.79 15.53 -4.58
CA LEU A 239 -14.49 16.13 -4.79
C LEU A 239 -14.53 17.24 -5.84
N THR A 240 -13.92 18.37 -5.50
CA THR A 240 -13.54 19.40 -6.47
C THR A 240 -12.43 18.89 -7.40
N LEU A 241 -12.19 19.58 -8.52
CA LEU A 241 -11.15 19.17 -9.47
C LEU A 241 -9.77 19.07 -8.79
N GLN A 242 -9.45 20.05 -7.94
CA GLN A 242 -8.19 20.06 -7.22
C GLN A 242 -8.10 18.88 -6.23
N GLU A 243 -9.19 18.56 -5.54
CA GLU A 243 -9.23 17.43 -4.61
C GLU A 243 -9.15 16.08 -5.34
N MET A 244 -9.79 15.94 -6.51
CA MET A 244 -9.69 14.74 -7.37
C MET A 244 -8.24 14.54 -7.83
N GLN A 245 -7.58 15.58 -8.34
CA GLN A 245 -6.18 15.51 -8.77
C GLN A 245 -5.26 15.10 -7.61
N ALA A 246 -5.41 15.72 -6.44
CA ALA A 246 -4.62 15.38 -5.25
C ALA A 246 -4.89 13.94 -4.76
N ALA A 247 -6.13 13.46 -4.83
CA ALA A 247 -6.47 12.09 -4.48
C ALA A 247 -5.84 11.08 -5.47
N ILE A 248 -5.88 11.37 -6.77
CA ILE A 248 -5.24 10.56 -7.81
C ILE A 248 -3.72 10.51 -7.60
N GLU A 249 -3.08 11.65 -7.33
CA GLU A 249 -1.64 11.68 -7.02
C GLU A 249 -1.29 10.80 -5.81
N LYS A 250 -2.11 10.83 -4.75
CA LYS A 250 -1.91 9.97 -3.58
C LYS A 250 -2.13 8.50 -3.87
N PHE A 251 -3.12 8.17 -4.70
CA PHE A 251 -3.34 6.81 -5.18
C PHE A 251 -2.13 6.33 -5.99
N LEU A 252 -1.61 7.13 -6.91
CA LEU A 252 -0.42 6.81 -7.70
C LEU A 252 0.84 6.61 -6.84
N GLN A 253 0.95 7.27 -5.68
CA GLN A 253 2.03 7.06 -4.71
C GLN A 253 1.96 5.71 -3.98
N LEU A 254 0.81 5.01 -4.03
CA LEU A 254 0.63 3.68 -3.47
C LEU A 254 0.90 2.56 -4.49
N LEU A 255 1.05 2.92 -5.77
CA LEU A 255 1.29 1.96 -6.84
C LEU A 255 2.78 1.75 -7.06
N ASP A 256 3.16 0.50 -7.32
CA ASP A 256 4.52 0.08 -7.65
C ASP A 256 4.48 -1.23 -8.45
N ARG A 257 5.66 -1.78 -8.78
CA ARG A 257 5.82 -3.07 -9.43
C ARG A 257 5.02 -4.17 -8.73
N GLY A 258 4.22 -4.89 -9.50
CA GLY A 258 3.45 -6.04 -8.98
C GLY A 258 2.09 -5.69 -8.37
N VAL A 259 1.77 -4.40 -8.18
CA VAL A 259 0.52 -3.97 -7.55
C VAL A 259 -0.67 -4.16 -8.48
N TYR A 260 -1.81 -4.59 -7.94
CA TYR A 260 -3.09 -4.50 -8.65
C TYR A 260 -3.78 -3.21 -8.25
N ALA A 261 -4.14 -2.41 -9.25
CA ALA A 261 -4.64 -1.06 -9.10
C ALA A 261 -6.04 -0.96 -9.69
N ILE A 262 -7.00 -0.49 -8.89
CA ILE A 262 -8.36 -0.17 -9.34
C ILE A 262 -8.58 1.33 -9.17
N PHE A 263 -9.02 1.98 -10.24
CA PHE A 263 -9.58 3.33 -10.18
C PHE A 263 -11.04 3.26 -10.60
N TYR A 264 -11.94 3.63 -9.70
CA TYR A 264 -13.37 3.65 -9.93
C TYR A 264 -13.92 5.06 -9.76
N TYR A 265 -14.81 5.45 -10.65
CA TYR A 265 -15.51 6.73 -10.57
C TYR A 265 -16.99 6.55 -10.89
N ALA A 266 -17.85 7.12 -10.04
CA ALA A 266 -19.28 7.29 -10.26
C ALA A 266 -19.64 8.78 -10.22
N GLY A 267 -20.35 9.26 -11.23
CA GLY A 267 -20.78 10.66 -11.34
C GLY A 267 -20.97 11.11 -12.78
N HIS A 268 -21.07 12.42 -12.98
CA HIS A 268 -21.10 13.01 -14.31
C HIS A 268 -19.77 12.79 -15.05
N GLY A 269 -19.89 12.48 -16.34
CA GLY A 269 -18.79 12.21 -17.24
C GLY A 269 -19.21 12.38 -18.70
N TYR A 270 -18.23 12.55 -19.56
CA TYR A 270 -18.45 12.64 -21.00
C TYR A 270 -17.26 12.08 -21.78
N GLU A 271 -17.49 11.77 -23.06
CA GLU A 271 -16.45 11.32 -23.97
C GLU A 271 -16.24 12.30 -25.13
N HIS A 272 -14.98 12.54 -25.51
CA HIS A 272 -14.62 13.28 -26.73
C HIS A 272 -13.47 12.61 -27.47
N SER A 273 -13.72 12.21 -28.72
CA SER A 273 -12.67 11.62 -29.59
C SER A 273 -11.95 10.46 -28.90
N GLY A 274 -12.71 9.54 -28.28
CA GLY A 274 -12.18 8.40 -27.53
C GLY A 274 -11.56 8.73 -26.17
N ARG A 275 -11.64 9.98 -25.69
CA ARG A 275 -11.11 10.41 -24.37
C ARG A 275 -12.25 10.62 -23.39
N ASN A 276 -12.14 9.99 -22.23
CA ASN A 276 -13.16 10.05 -21.19
C ASN A 276 -12.76 11.11 -20.15
N TYR A 277 -13.74 11.90 -19.71
CA TYR A 277 -13.56 13.01 -18.80
C TYR A 277 -14.51 12.89 -17.61
N LEU A 278 -13.95 12.97 -16.40
CA LEU A 278 -14.71 12.93 -15.15
C LEU A 278 -14.99 14.36 -14.70
N VAL A 279 -16.25 14.69 -14.44
CA VAL A 279 -16.68 16.04 -14.08
C VAL A 279 -16.61 16.24 -12.56
N ALA A 280 -15.86 17.24 -12.13
CA ALA A 280 -15.76 17.59 -10.71
C ALA A 280 -17.01 18.34 -10.22
N ILE A 281 -17.27 18.31 -8.91
CA ILE A 281 -18.48 18.97 -8.35
C ILE A 281 -18.47 20.50 -8.52
N ASP A 282 -17.28 21.10 -8.65
CA ASP A 282 -17.09 22.54 -8.83
C ASP A 282 -17.00 22.97 -10.30
N ALA A 283 -17.23 22.04 -11.24
CA ALA A 283 -17.23 22.36 -12.65
C ALA A 283 -18.25 23.46 -12.97
N PRO A 284 -17.89 24.50 -13.75
CA PRO A 284 -18.81 25.56 -14.14
C PRO A 284 -19.82 25.04 -15.17
N ARG A 285 -20.84 25.85 -15.48
CA ARG A 285 -21.79 25.58 -16.58
C ARG A 285 -21.67 26.67 -17.66
N PRO A 286 -21.25 26.35 -18.89
CA PRO A 286 -20.72 25.06 -19.35
C PRO A 286 -19.30 24.81 -18.82
N TYR A 287 -18.91 23.54 -18.64
CA TYR A 287 -17.52 23.18 -18.37
C TYR A 287 -16.71 23.00 -19.67
N ARG A 288 -15.41 22.75 -19.49
CA ARG A 288 -14.39 22.47 -20.51
C ARG A 288 -13.48 21.35 -20.00
N THR A 289 -12.68 20.76 -20.88
CA THR A 289 -11.69 19.72 -20.52
C THR A 289 -10.78 20.09 -19.35
N GLU A 290 -10.42 21.38 -19.20
CA GLU A 290 -9.60 21.91 -18.09
C GLU A 290 -10.28 21.86 -16.71
N ASN A 291 -11.61 21.69 -16.68
CA ASN A 291 -12.42 21.57 -15.48
C ASN A 291 -12.67 20.10 -15.08
N CYS A 292 -12.08 19.16 -15.82
CA CYS A 292 -12.35 17.73 -15.73
C CYS A 292 -11.05 16.92 -15.59
N VAL A 293 -11.17 15.69 -15.14
CA VAL A 293 -10.05 14.73 -15.10
C VAL A 293 -10.09 13.88 -16.37
N CYS A 294 -9.01 13.89 -17.16
CA CYS A 294 -8.86 13.00 -18.31
C CYS A 294 -8.43 11.59 -17.86
N VAL A 295 -9.29 10.60 -18.08
CA VAL A 295 -9.09 9.21 -17.62
C VAL A 295 -7.85 8.57 -18.26
N GLN A 296 -7.59 8.85 -19.54
CA GLN A 296 -6.44 8.28 -20.25
C GLN A 296 -5.10 8.71 -19.62
N ARG A 297 -5.03 9.92 -19.02
CA ARG A 297 -3.85 10.36 -18.26
C ARG A 297 -3.68 9.59 -16.95
N VAL A 298 -4.79 9.23 -16.30
CA VAL A 298 -4.76 8.39 -15.09
C VAL A 298 -4.21 7.01 -15.44
N MET A 299 -4.72 6.35 -16.49
CA MET A 299 -4.19 5.05 -16.94
C MET A 299 -2.70 5.11 -17.28
N HIS A 300 -2.28 6.15 -18.02
CA HIS A 300 -0.87 6.34 -18.36
C HIS A 300 -0.01 6.43 -17.10
N SER A 301 -0.42 7.26 -16.14
CA SER A 301 0.27 7.42 -14.86
C SER A 301 0.32 6.13 -14.04
N MET A 302 -0.74 5.30 -14.10
CA MET A 302 -0.76 3.98 -13.45
C MET A 302 0.24 3.02 -14.11
N GLN A 303 0.38 3.03 -15.44
CA GLN A 303 1.40 2.24 -16.15
C GLN A 303 2.83 2.68 -15.80
N GLU A 304 3.09 3.99 -15.65
CA GLU A 304 4.40 4.51 -15.24
C GLU A 304 4.82 4.02 -13.87
N ARG A 305 3.85 3.72 -12.98
CA ARG A 305 4.08 3.10 -11.67
C ARG A 305 4.35 1.60 -11.73
N LYS A 306 4.38 0.99 -12.93
CA LYS A 306 4.66 -0.44 -13.15
C LYS A 306 3.69 -1.39 -12.45
N ALA A 307 2.47 -0.93 -12.17
CA ALA A 307 1.42 -1.80 -11.63
C ALA A 307 1.16 -2.99 -12.57
N GLN A 308 0.99 -4.18 -11.99
CA GLN A 308 0.88 -5.45 -12.73
C GLN A 308 -0.52 -5.67 -13.30
N LEU A 309 -1.54 -5.03 -12.72
CA LEU A 309 -2.89 -5.01 -13.23
C LEU A 309 -3.47 -3.60 -13.03
N ASN A 310 -3.95 -2.99 -14.11
CA ASN A 310 -4.55 -1.66 -14.12
C ASN A 310 -6.00 -1.74 -14.58
N VAL A 311 -6.94 -1.55 -13.65
CA VAL A 311 -8.38 -1.59 -13.93
C VAL A 311 -8.97 -0.20 -13.71
N ILE A 312 -9.64 0.33 -14.73
CA ILE A 312 -10.44 1.55 -14.63
C ILE A 312 -11.91 1.18 -14.85
N LEU A 313 -12.76 1.53 -13.89
CA LEU A 313 -14.20 1.30 -13.93
C LEU A 313 -14.92 2.64 -13.91
N LEU A 314 -15.67 2.96 -14.97
CA LEU A 314 -16.35 4.25 -15.12
C LEU A 314 -17.87 4.04 -15.11
N ASP A 315 -18.52 4.47 -14.03
CA ASP A 315 -19.97 4.54 -13.88
C ASP A 315 -20.46 5.95 -14.22
N THR A 316 -20.36 6.30 -15.50
CA THR A 316 -20.69 7.63 -16.04
C THR A 316 -21.42 7.54 -17.36
N CYS A 317 -22.15 8.59 -17.71
CA CYS A 317 -22.52 8.85 -19.10
C CYS A 317 -21.27 9.04 -19.97
N ARG A 318 -21.40 8.76 -21.28
CA ARG A 318 -20.34 8.91 -22.29
C ARG A 318 -20.80 9.67 -23.52
N LYS A 319 -21.92 10.39 -23.42
CA LYS A 319 -22.40 11.30 -24.47
C LYS A 319 -21.42 12.43 -24.73
N TRP A 320 -21.27 12.79 -26.01
CA TRP A 320 -20.50 13.97 -26.40
C TRP A 320 -21.15 15.27 -25.90
N TYR A 321 -20.53 15.88 -24.90
CA TYR A 321 -20.85 17.23 -24.44
C TYR A 321 -20.25 18.23 -25.44
N LYS A 322 -21.08 18.84 -26.30
CA LYS A 322 -20.76 19.68 -27.49
C LYS A 322 -19.86 20.91 -27.23
N GLN A 323 -18.69 20.72 -26.63
CA GLN A 323 -17.72 21.75 -26.29
C GLN A 323 -16.89 22.15 -27.51
N LYS A 324 -16.50 23.43 -27.54
CA LYS A 324 -15.51 23.96 -28.47
C LYS A 324 -14.11 23.91 -27.83
N GLY A 325 -13.20 23.12 -28.39
CA GLY A 325 -11.80 23.07 -27.98
C GLY A 325 -11.14 21.75 -28.39
N PRO A 326 -9.80 21.70 -28.50
CA PRO A 326 -9.11 20.46 -28.81
C PRO A 326 -9.23 19.47 -27.64
N PRO A 327 -9.32 18.16 -27.92
CA PRO A 327 -9.29 17.14 -26.88
C PRO A 327 -7.89 17.11 -26.22
N SER A 328 -7.81 16.69 -24.95
CA SER A 328 -6.56 16.69 -24.16
C SER A 328 -5.46 15.88 -24.81
N GLU A 329 -4.25 16.43 -24.96
CA GLU A 329 -3.09 15.67 -25.42
C GLU A 329 -2.78 14.52 -24.46
N ILE A 330 -2.55 13.33 -25.03
CA ILE A 330 -2.23 12.09 -24.31
C ILE A 330 -1.05 11.39 -24.98
N SER A 331 -0.17 10.81 -24.17
CA SER A 331 0.87 9.90 -24.64
C SER A 331 0.27 8.52 -24.94
N PRO A 332 0.79 7.78 -25.94
CA PRO A 332 0.36 6.41 -26.18
C PRO A 332 0.68 5.53 -24.96
N LEU A 333 -0.21 4.57 -24.67
CA LEU A 333 0.04 3.56 -23.65
C LEU A 333 1.09 2.57 -24.14
N ALA A 334 1.97 2.12 -23.23
CA ALA A 334 2.88 1.03 -23.54
C ALA A 334 2.10 -0.30 -23.65
N PRO A 335 2.46 -1.19 -24.59
CA PRO A 335 1.77 -2.46 -24.82
C PRO A 335 2.17 -3.51 -23.78
N LEU A 336 1.91 -3.23 -22.49
CA LEU A 336 2.29 -4.06 -21.35
C LEU A 336 1.35 -5.25 -21.10
N GLY A 337 0.21 -5.30 -21.78
CA GLY A 337 -0.74 -6.40 -21.66
C GLY A 337 -1.42 -6.50 -20.29
N ASN A 338 -1.62 -5.38 -19.60
CA ASN A 338 -2.05 -5.33 -18.19
C ASN A 338 -3.17 -4.32 -17.90
N THR A 339 -3.86 -3.81 -18.92
CA THR A 339 -4.90 -2.77 -18.77
C THR A 339 -6.29 -3.32 -19.03
N VAL A 340 -7.27 -2.87 -18.24
CA VAL A 340 -8.69 -3.16 -18.39
C VAL A 340 -9.49 -1.87 -18.14
N TYR A 341 -10.42 -1.56 -19.04
CA TYR A 341 -11.46 -0.56 -18.86
C TYR A 341 -12.82 -1.26 -18.85
N GLY A 342 -13.61 -0.99 -17.83
CA GLY A 342 -15.04 -1.33 -17.79
C GLY A 342 -15.86 -0.05 -17.79
N TYR A 343 -16.57 0.22 -18.87
CA TYR A 343 -17.46 1.37 -18.99
C TYR A 343 -18.90 0.90 -18.72
N ALA A 344 -19.60 1.59 -17.83
CA ALA A 344 -20.99 1.28 -17.50
C ALA A 344 -21.94 1.39 -18.70
N THR A 345 -21.57 2.16 -19.72
CA THR A 345 -22.34 2.36 -20.94
C THR A 345 -21.42 2.45 -22.17
N SER A 346 -21.99 2.29 -23.36
CA SER A 346 -21.31 2.43 -24.65
C SER A 346 -20.91 3.88 -24.96
N GLU A 347 -20.03 4.07 -25.94
CA GLU A 347 -19.75 5.40 -26.49
C GLU A 347 -21.06 6.09 -26.95
N ASP A 348 -21.18 7.38 -26.68
CA ASP A 348 -22.37 8.20 -26.95
C ASP A 348 -23.68 7.75 -26.28
N ALA A 349 -23.59 6.96 -25.20
CA ALA A 349 -24.74 6.49 -24.44
C ALA A 349 -24.75 6.97 -22.96
N GLU A 350 -25.87 6.70 -22.28
CA GLU A 350 -26.12 7.07 -20.88
C GLU A 350 -25.92 5.89 -19.93
N ALA A 351 -25.54 6.22 -18.71
CA ALA A 351 -25.61 5.33 -17.57
C ALA A 351 -26.80 5.75 -16.69
N PHE A 352 -27.47 4.78 -16.06
CA PHE A 352 -28.70 5.01 -15.32
C PHE A 352 -28.57 4.60 -13.85
N GLU A 353 -29.32 5.31 -13.01
CA GLU A 353 -29.57 4.94 -11.62
C GLU A 353 -31.03 4.53 -11.42
N VAL A 354 -31.27 3.64 -10.45
CA VAL A 354 -32.62 3.23 -10.05
C VAL A 354 -32.81 3.51 -8.58
N GLN A 355 -34.01 4.00 -8.25
CA GLN A 355 -34.49 4.15 -6.90
C GLN A 355 -35.39 2.94 -6.59
N ASP A 356 -34.95 2.05 -5.69
CA ASP A 356 -35.74 0.89 -5.24
C ASP A 356 -35.96 0.98 -3.72
N GLY A 357 -37.20 1.24 -3.30
CA GLY A 357 -37.61 1.12 -1.90
C GLY A 357 -36.77 1.91 -0.88
N GLY A 358 -36.23 3.07 -1.26
CA GLY A 358 -35.41 3.93 -0.40
C GLY A 358 -33.89 3.74 -0.54
N LYS A 359 -33.43 2.88 -1.44
CA LYS A 359 -32.01 2.77 -1.83
C LYS A 359 -31.81 3.16 -3.28
N SER A 360 -30.85 4.05 -3.55
CA SER A 360 -30.44 4.39 -4.91
C SER A 360 -29.16 3.65 -5.27
N THR A 361 -29.18 2.90 -6.37
CA THR A 361 -28.00 2.15 -6.87
C THR A 361 -27.85 2.33 -8.36
N GLY A 362 -26.61 2.51 -8.82
CA GLY A 362 -26.24 2.53 -10.22
C GLY A 362 -26.44 1.14 -10.81
N ILE A 363 -27.02 1.05 -12.01
CA ILE A 363 -27.34 -0.24 -12.63
C ILE A 363 -26.07 -1.05 -12.91
N PHE A 364 -24.98 -0.39 -13.31
CA PHE A 364 -23.70 -1.05 -13.52
C PHE A 364 -23.15 -1.62 -12.20
N THR A 365 -23.12 -0.81 -11.14
CA THR A 365 -22.56 -1.21 -9.85
C THR A 365 -23.39 -2.32 -9.17
N LYS A 366 -24.72 -2.30 -9.32
CA LYS A 366 -25.63 -3.39 -8.90
C LYS A 366 -25.16 -4.76 -9.39
N TYR A 367 -24.85 -4.89 -10.68
CA TYR A 367 -24.41 -6.15 -11.27
C TYR A 367 -22.93 -6.41 -11.01
N LEU A 368 -22.09 -5.38 -11.00
CA LEU A 368 -20.68 -5.52 -10.64
C LEU A 368 -20.49 -6.14 -9.26
N ASN A 369 -21.21 -5.66 -8.24
CA ASN A 369 -21.11 -6.16 -6.87
C ASN A 369 -21.51 -7.63 -6.72
N LYS A 370 -22.32 -8.16 -7.65
CA LYS A 370 -22.69 -9.59 -7.68
C LYS A 370 -21.52 -10.49 -8.11
N HIS A 371 -20.67 -10.00 -9.02
CA HIS A 371 -19.64 -10.81 -9.68
C HIS A 371 -18.20 -10.44 -9.29
N ILE A 372 -17.95 -9.26 -8.69
CA ILE A 372 -16.61 -8.73 -8.37
C ILE A 372 -15.75 -9.71 -7.53
N SER A 373 -16.39 -10.56 -6.74
CA SER A 373 -15.75 -11.53 -5.84
C SER A 373 -15.55 -12.92 -6.44
N GLU A 374 -15.96 -13.14 -7.69
CA GLU A 374 -15.76 -14.42 -8.36
C GLU A 374 -14.27 -14.64 -8.71
N PRO A 375 -13.74 -15.86 -8.54
CA PRO A 375 -12.34 -16.17 -8.80
C PRO A 375 -12.07 -16.37 -10.29
N GLN A 376 -12.37 -15.35 -11.09
CA GLN A 376 -12.25 -15.35 -12.54
C GLN A 376 -11.38 -14.18 -13.04
N LYS A 377 -10.88 -14.30 -14.27
CA LYS A 377 -10.19 -13.21 -14.95
C LYS A 377 -11.09 -11.96 -14.93
N VAL A 378 -10.51 -10.79 -14.64
CA VAL A 378 -11.27 -9.53 -14.53
C VAL A 378 -12.17 -9.28 -15.74
N THR A 379 -11.72 -9.63 -16.95
CA THR A 379 -12.52 -9.47 -18.17
C THR A 379 -13.75 -10.36 -18.18
N HIS A 380 -13.66 -11.61 -17.71
CA HIS A 380 -14.81 -12.51 -17.63
C HIS A 380 -15.83 -12.04 -16.58
N VAL A 381 -15.36 -11.48 -15.46
CA VAL A 381 -16.24 -10.85 -14.47
C VAL A 381 -17.04 -9.71 -15.13
N LEU A 382 -16.38 -8.84 -15.91
CA LEU A 382 -17.06 -7.75 -16.62
C LEU A 382 -18.00 -8.25 -17.74
N GLU A 383 -17.65 -9.35 -18.40
CA GLU A 383 -18.52 -9.99 -19.40
C GLU A 383 -19.82 -10.51 -18.74
N GLN A 384 -19.74 -11.16 -17.58
CA GLN A 384 -20.92 -11.58 -16.81
C GLN A 384 -21.78 -10.38 -16.39
N VAL A 385 -21.16 -9.27 -15.96
CA VAL A 385 -21.85 -8.02 -15.65
C VAL A 385 -22.59 -7.48 -16.89
N SER A 386 -21.97 -7.52 -18.07
CA SER A 386 -22.59 -7.12 -19.33
C SER A 386 -23.78 -8.01 -19.70
N GLU A 387 -23.65 -9.33 -19.54
CA GLU A 387 -24.73 -10.29 -19.81
C GLU A 387 -25.94 -10.08 -18.89
N ASP A 388 -25.71 -9.85 -17.60
CA ASP A 388 -26.78 -9.65 -16.63
C ASP A 388 -27.47 -8.29 -16.80
N LEU A 389 -26.70 -7.24 -17.10
CA LEU A 389 -27.25 -5.92 -17.44
C LEU A 389 -28.08 -5.98 -18.74
N GLY A 390 -27.63 -6.74 -19.74
CA GLY A 390 -28.38 -6.97 -20.99
C GLY A 390 -29.72 -7.69 -20.81
N LYS A 391 -29.92 -8.37 -19.67
CA LYS A 391 -31.19 -9.01 -19.29
C LYS A 391 -32.08 -8.11 -18.43
N ASP A 392 -31.57 -6.99 -17.89
CA ASP A 392 -32.34 -6.07 -17.04
C ASP A 392 -33.38 -5.32 -17.88
N VAL A 393 -34.66 -5.53 -17.57
CA VAL A 393 -35.80 -4.97 -18.30
C VAL A 393 -35.84 -3.43 -18.23
N LEU A 394 -35.24 -2.82 -17.21
CA LEU A 394 -35.26 -1.36 -17.03
C LEU A 394 -34.34 -0.63 -18.01
N VAL A 395 -33.22 -1.26 -18.38
CA VAL A 395 -32.15 -0.61 -19.19
C VAL A 395 -31.81 -1.32 -20.48
N ARG A 396 -32.43 -2.47 -20.77
CA ARG A 396 -32.19 -3.23 -21.99
C ARG A 396 -32.37 -2.35 -23.24
N GLY A 397 -31.30 -2.25 -24.03
CA GLY A 397 -31.26 -1.43 -25.25
C GLY A 397 -30.99 0.07 -25.02
N ARG A 398 -30.81 0.51 -23.76
CA ARG A 398 -30.47 1.89 -23.39
C ARG A 398 -29.07 2.00 -22.78
N GLN A 399 -28.71 1.04 -21.93
CA GLN A 399 -27.39 0.93 -21.31
C GLN A 399 -26.77 -0.41 -21.70
N VAL A 400 -25.51 -0.40 -22.12
CA VAL A 400 -24.75 -1.59 -22.48
C VAL A 400 -23.32 -1.43 -22.00
N VAL A 401 -22.80 -2.40 -21.26
CA VAL A 401 -21.42 -2.35 -20.75
C VAL A 401 -20.44 -2.50 -21.91
N GLU A 402 -19.48 -1.59 -22.00
CA GLU A 402 -18.36 -1.70 -22.93
C GLU A 402 -17.08 -2.09 -22.18
N ILE A 403 -16.36 -3.08 -22.70
CA ILE A 403 -15.12 -3.60 -22.11
C ILE A 403 -13.99 -3.38 -23.12
N ARG A 404 -12.94 -2.65 -22.72
CA ARG A 404 -11.71 -2.48 -23.52
C ARG A 404 -10.51 -2.95 -22.70
N HIS A 405 -9.72 -3.90 -23.19
CA HIS A 405 -8.57 -4.39 -22.43
C HIS A 405 -7.39 -4.83 -23.29
N THR A 406 -6.20 -4.83 -22.69
CA THR A 406 -5.00 -5.49 -23.22
C THR A 406 -4.55 -6.67 -22.35
N LEU A 407 -5.28 -6.97 -21.25
CA LEU A 407 -4.92 -7.97 -20.26
C LEU A 407 -4.66 -9.35 -20.87
N SER A 408 -3.38 -9.74 -20.93
CA SER A 408 -2.91 -11.00 -21.54
C SER A 408 -3.02 -12.16 -20.56
N GLU A 409 -2.55 -11.97 -19.32
CA GLU A 409 -2.60 -12.98 -18.27
C GLU A 409 -3.99 -13.10 -17.63
N PRO A 410 -4.39 -14.29 -17.14
CA PRO A 410 -5.70 -14.50 -16.52
C PRO A 410 -5.78 -13.99 -15.07
N ARG A 411 -5.37 -12.73 -14.84
CA ARG A 411 -5.36 -12.10 -13.51
C ARG A 411 -6.77 -11.88 -12.99
N ALA A 412 -7.02 -12.25 -11.74
CA ALA A 412 -8.30 -12.10 -11.05
C ALA A 412 -8.19 -11.11 -9.88
N LEU A 413 -9.28 -10.44 -9.51
CA LEU A 413 -9.26 -9.56 -8.34
C LEU A 413 -9.08 -10.34 -7.02
N THR A 414 -9.42 -11.63 -7.05
CA THR A 414 -9.25 -12.61 -5.97
C THR A 414 -7.82 -13.11 -5.82
N ASP A 415 -6.90 -12.78 -6.73
CA ASP A 415 -5.51 -13.24 -6.66
C ASP A 415 -4.90 -12.88 -5.29
N PRO A 416 -4.18 -13.81 -4.63
CA PRO A 416 -3.61 -13.59 -3.31
C PRO A 416 -2.55 -12.48 -3.33
N VAL A 417 -2.41 -11.79 -2.19
CA VAL A 417 -1.32 -10.83 -1.98
C VAL A 417 -0.10 -11.56 -1.44
N ARG A 418 1.03 -11.48 -2.16
CA ARG A 418 2.33 -11.99 -1.71
C ARG A 418 3.30 -10.83 -1.53
N THR A 419 3.84 -10.69 -0.33
CA THR A 419 4.65 -9.53 0.07
C THR A 419 6.16 -9.82 0.16
N SER A 420 6.57 -11.06 -0.09
CA SER A 420 7.98 -11.47 -0.13
C SER A 420 8.74 -10.70 -1.23
N GLY A 421 9.95 -10.22 -0.92
CA GLY A 421 10.80 -9.45 -1.84
C GLY A 421 10.39 -7.99 -2.11
N HIS A 422 9.38 -7.45 -1.40
CA HIS A 422 8.91 -6.06 -1.57
C HIS A 422 8.84 -5.29 -0.24
N THR A 423 9.68 -5.64 0.73
CA THR A 423 9.51 -5.20 2.11
C THR A 423 9.69 -3.68 2.29
N MET A 424 10.59 -3.03 1.54
CA MET A 424 10.80 -1.58 1.64
C MET A 424 9.68 -0.78 0.96
N GLU A 425 9.28 -1.17 -0.25
CA GLU A 425 8.17 -0.57 -1.00
C GLU A 425 6.85 -0.78 -0.27
N LEU A 426 6.63 -1.98 0.29
CA LEU A 426 5.47 -2.28 1.14
C LEU A 426 5.47 -1.42 2.40
N ARG A 427 6.60 -1.27 3.11
CA ARG A 427 6.68 -0.39 4.30
C ARG A 427 6.36 1.07 3.98
N ARG A 428 6.85 1.58 2.83
CA ARG A 428 6.51 2.94 2.36
C ARG A 428 5.01 3.09 2.08
N ARG A 429 4.42 2.11 1.38
CA ARG A 429 2.98 2.06 1.11
C ARG A 429 2.16 1.95 2.39
N ASP A 430 2.56 1.09 3.33
CA ASP A 430 1.95 0.94 4.64
C ASP A 430 1.98 2.24 5.44
N ALA A 431 3.11 2.96 5.43
CA ALA A 431 3.22 4.24 6.09
C ALA A 431 2.30 5.29 5.45
N CYS A 432 2.26 5.36 4.12
CA CYS A 432 1.37 6.25 3.38
C CYS A 432 -0.12 5.92 3.63
N TRP A 433 -0.46 4.64 3.60
CA TRP A 433 -1.80 4.11 3.87
C TRP A 433 -2.26 4.39 5.30
N LYS A 434 -1.42 4.08 6.29
CA LYS A 434 -1.70 4.32 7.71
C LYS A 434 -1.94 5.80 7.97
N LYS A 435 -1.23 6.69 7.30
CA LYS A 435 -1.50 8.12 7.40
C LYS A 435 -2.95 8.41 7.00
N ALA A 436 -3.40 7.93 5.84
CA ALA A 436 -4.67 8.29 5.22
C ALA A 436 -5.95 7.66 5.83
N ASN A 437 -5.83 6.58 6.63
CA ASN A 437 -7.00 5.73 6.97
C ASN A 437 -7.14 5.37 8.45
N VAL A 438 -6.44 6.06 9.35
CA VAL A 438 -6.54 5.82 10.80
C VAL A 438 -7.78 6.52 11.37
N LEU A 439 -8.61 5.73 12.05
CA LEU A 439 -9.73 6.19 12.86
C LEU A 439 -9.24 6.65 14.24
N PRO A 440 -9.87 7.68 14.83
CA PRO A 440 -9.64 8.01 16.24
C PRO A 440 -10.01 6.84 17.16
N GLY A 441 -9.20 6.60 18.19
CA GLY A 441 -9.56 5.67 19.26
C GLY A 441 -10.73 6.19 20.10
N ARG A 442 -11.45 5.29 20.77
CA ARG A 442 -12.55 5.63 21.69
C ARG A 442 -12.09 6.65 22.75
N LYS A 443 -12.97 7.57 23.11
CA LYS A 443 -12.71 8.61 24.12
C LYS A 443 -13.77 8.53 25.20
N PHE A 444 -13.37 8.73 26.46
CA PHE A 444 -14.26 8.72 27.60
C PHE A 444 -14.17 10.08 28.30
N ILE A 445 -15.32 10.68 28.57
CA ILE A 445 -15.43 12.03 29.12
C ILE A 445 -16.31 11.96 30.35
N ASN A 446 -15.77 12.38 31.49
CA ASN A 446 -16.50 12.44 32.74
C ASN A 446 -17.11 13.84 32.92
N PHE A 447 -18.39 13.91 33.23
CA PHE A 447 -19.13 15.11 33.62
C PHE A 447 -19.56 15.01 35.09
N GLN A 448 -19.97 16.14 35.69
CA GLN A 448 -20.44 16.19 37.09
C GLN A 448 -19.48 15.47 38.06
N ASP A 449 -18.19 15.81 38.01
CA ASP A 449 -17.14 15.22 38.86
C ASP A 449 -17.07 13.68 38.85
N GLY A 450 -17.48 13.05 37.75
CA GLY A 450 -17.45 11.60 37.57
C GLY A 450 -18.81 10.91 37.69
N ALA A 451 -19.89 11.65 37.97
CA ALA A 451 -21.23 11.07 38.10
C ALA A 451 -21.88 10.68 36.76
N VAL A 452 -21.44 11.27 35.66
CA VAL A 452 -21.88 10.90 34.31
C VAL A 452 -20.66 10.65 33.42
N GLN A 453 -20.59 9.49 32.78
CA GLN A 453 -19.56 9.19 31.78
C GLN A 453 -20.15 9.09 30.38
N VAL A 454 -19.58 9.85 29.46
CA VAL A 454 -19.89 9.82 28.03
C VAL A 454 -18.76 9.12 27.28
N GLU A 455 -19.09 8.10 26.50
CA GLU A 455 -18.20 7.49 25.51
C GLU A 455 -18.42 8.14 24.14
N LEU A 456 -17.32 8.54 23.51
CA LEU A 456 -17.28 8.83 22.07
C LEU A 456 -16.65 7.64 21.35
N SER A 457 -17.35 7.11 20.35
CA SER A 457 -16.83 6.13 19.41
C SER A 457 -16.94 6.63 17.97
N PHE A 458 -16.14 6.06 17.08
CA PHE A 458 -15.89 6.62 15.74
C PHE A 458 -16.03 5.53 14.68
N SER A 459 -16.71 5.85 13.58
CA SER A 459 -16.82 4.99 12.41
C SER A 459 -16.62 5.79 11.12
N ALA A 460 -15.99 5.19 10.12
CA ALA A 460 -15.81 5.80 8.81
C ALA A 460 -16.80 5.20 7.82
N LEU A 461 -17.68 6.03 7.25
CA LEU A 461 -18.51 5.63 6.10
C LEU A 461 -17.68 5.67 4.81
N PHE A 462 -16.91 6.76 4.66
CA PHE A 462 -15.97 6.99 3.57
C PHE A 462 -14.66 7.54 4.15
N SER A 463 -13.59 7.58 3.36
CA SER A 463 -12.30 8.13 3.81
C SER A 463 -12.40 9.63 4.14
N ASN A 464 -13.42 10.32 3.63
CA ASN A 464 -13.72 11.71 3.94
C ASN A 464 -15.04 11.96 4.69
N VAL A 465 -15.67 10.90 5.23
CA VAL A 465 -16.91 10.99 6.02
C VAL A 465 -16.75 10.18 7.30
N LEU A 466 -16.67 10.88 8.43
CA LEU A 466 -16.55 10.32 9.78
C LEU A 466 -17.88 10.48 10.52
N VAL A 467 -18.30 9.43 11.22
CA VAL A 467 -19.44 9.46 12.14
C VAL A 467 -18.93 9.29 13.56
N VAL A 468 -19.36 10.21 14.43
CA VAL A 468 -19.10 10.20 15.86
C VAL A 468 -20.37 9.78 16.58
N PHE A 469 -20.27 8.74 17.40
CA PHE A 469 -21.35 8.26 18.25
C PHE A 469 -21.08 8.68 19.69
N GLY A 470 -22.06 9.36 20.30
CA GLY A 470 -22.05 9.69 21.72
C GLY A 470 -22.95 8.74 22.49
N THR A 471 -22.45 8.15 23.58
CA THR A 471 -23.23 7.26 24.44
C THR A 471 -22.98 7.56 25.91
N VAL A 472 -24.04 7.77 26.67
CA VAL A 472 -24.02 7.91 28.13
C VAL A 472 -23.94 6.51 28.73
N ARG A 473 -22.83 6.18 29.41
CA ARG A 473 -22.53 4.82 29.90
C ARG A 473 -22.89 4.58 31.35
N ASN A 474 -22.58 5.54 32.22
CA ASN A 474 -22.80 5.43 33.66
C ASN A 474 -23.55 6.67 34.15
N THR A 475 -24.62 6.43 34.90
CA THR A 475 -25.43 7.44 35.56
C THR A 475 -25.58 7.03 37.02
N ASN A 476 -25.01 7.81 37.93
CA ASN A 476 -25.27 7.62 39.36
C ASN A 476 -26.77 7.84 39.63
N ALA A 477 -27.31 7.38 40.78
CA ALA A 477 -28.73 7.53 41.14
C ALA A 477 -29.28 9.00 41.13
N LEU A 478 -28.40 9.99 41.02
CA LEU A 478 -28.71 11.43 40.89
C LEU A 478 -28.91 11.91 39.43
N ALA A 479 -28.54 11.13 38.42
CA ALA A 479 -28.62 11.52 37.01
C ALA A 479 -30.01 11.18 36.43
N GLN A 480 -30.97 12.09 36.63
CA GLN A 480 -32.20 12.16 35.84
C GLN A 480 -31.90 12.63 34.40
N GLU A 481 -32.80 12.27 33.47
CA GLU A 481 -32.79 12.56 32.02
C GLU A 481 -31.69 13.54 31.56
N CYS A 482 -30.66 12.97 30.93
CA CYS A 482 -29.58 13.73 30.32
C CYS A 482 -29.76 13.72 28.80
N THR A 483 -29.60 14.88 28.17
CA THR A 483 -29.56 15.01 26.71
C THR A 483 -28.13 15.28 26.28
N LEU A 484 -27.62 14.43 25.40
CA LEU A 484 -26.28 14.56 24.84
C LEU A 484 -26.35 15.23 23.47
N LEU A 485 -25.52 16.25 23.25
CA LEU A 485 -25.42 16.97 21.99
C LEU A 485 -23.95 17.04 21.58
N LEU A 486 -23.68 16.71 20.32
CA LEU A 486 -22.35 16.79 19.73
C LEU A 486 -22.30 17.91 18.69
N ASP A 487 -21.19 18.62 18.64
CA ASP A 487 -20.86 19.61 17.61
C ASP A 487 -19.36 19.52 17.29
N SER A 488 -18.91 20.20 16.23
CA SER A 488 -17.51 20.20 15.79
C SER A 488 -16.94 21.60 15.63
N GLU A 489 -15.63 21.72 15.87
CA GLU A 489 -14.85 22.89 15.53
C GLU A 489 -13.58 22.47 14.73
N PRO A 490 -13.37 22.98 13.51
CA PRO A 490 -14.28 23.87 12.76
C PRO A 490 -15.62 23.17 12.43
N LYS A 491 -16.67 23.96 12.19
CA LYS A 491 -17.96 23.42 11.77
C LYS A 491 -17.79 22.69 10.43
N MET A 492 -18.11 21.40 10.44
CA MET A 492 -18.12 20.58 9.23
C MET A 492 -19.51 20.57 8.60
N GLN A 493 -19.56 20.60 7.27
CA GLN A 493 -20.80 20.44 6.52
C GLN A 493 -21.23 18.96 6.56
N ASP A 494 -22.53 18.72 6.69
CA ASP A 494 -23.12 17.41 6.38
C ASP A 494 -23.77 17.49 4.98
N ILE A 495 -23.09 16.88 4.00
CA ILE A 495 -23.52 16.85 2.60
C ILE A 495 -24.83 16.07 2.37
N PHE A 496 -25.30 15.31 3.36
CA PHE A 496 -26.53 14.51 3.26
C PHE A 496 -27.76 15.23 3.83
N SER A 497 -27.57 16.25 4.67
CA SER A 497 -28.68 16.95 5.34
C SER A 497 -29.60 17.70 4.37
N SER A 498 -29.06 18.24 3.27
CA SER A 498 -29.82 18.99 2.27
C SER A 498 -30.62 18.11 1.30
N CYS A 499 -30.43 16.79 1.33
CA CYS A 499 -30.95 15.91 0.28
C CYS A 499 -32.02 14.92 0.77
N GLY A 500 -32.49 15.02 2.03
CA GLY A 500 -33.49 14.10 2.57
C GLY A 500 -32.99 12.66 2.75
N ARG A 501 -31.68 12.41 2.65
CA ARG A 501 -31.02 11.09 2.62
C ARG A 501 -30.60 10.56 4.00
N LEU A 502 -31.17 11.08 5.08
CA LEU A 502 -30.74 10.73 6.45
C LEU A 502 -30.98 9.24 6.74
N GLU A 503 -32.14 8.71 6.35
CA GLU A 503 -32.54 7.33 6.61
C GLU A 503 -31.69 6.30 5.85
N GLU A 504 -31.34 6.58 4.59
CA GLU A 504 -30.47 5.71 3.79
C GLU A 504 -29.05 5.64 4.39
N MET A 505 -28.52 6.78 4.85
CA MET A 505 -27.20 6.84 5.50
C MET A 505 -27.18 6.19 6.87
N ASP A 506 -28.26 6.33 7.64
CA ASP A 506 -28.38 5.67 8.94
C ASP A 506 -28.46 4.15 8.77
N SER A 507 -28.99 3.65 7.65
CA SER A 507 -28.98 2.22 7.31
C SER A 507 -27.58 1.64 7.06
N LEU A 508 -26.62 2.48 6.65
CA LEU A 508 -25.21 2.09 6.46
C LEU A 508 -24.45 1.99 7.79
N LEU A 509 -24.99 2.57 8.87
CA LEU A 509 -24.35 2.57 10.18
C LEU A 509 -24.68 1.29 10.94
N VAL A 510 -23.77 0.33 10.90
CA VAL A 510 -23.87 -0.89 11.73
C VAL A 510 -23.55 -0.52 13.19
N CYS A 511 -24.58 -0.34 14.02
CA CYS A 511 -24.43 -0.17 15.46
C CYS A 511 -24.49 -1.54 16.16
N SER A 512 -23.34 -2.10 16.54
CA SER A 512 -23.31 -3.28 17.40
C SER A 512 -23.64 -2.87 18.86
N GLY A 513 -24.88 -3.10 19.32
CA GLY A 513 -25.27 -2.89 20.72
C GLY A 513 -26.46 -1.94 20.91
N LYS A 514 -26.54 -1.28 22.07
CA LYS A 514 -27.56 -0.25 22.35
C LYS A 514 -27.39 0.93 21.36
N PRO A 515 -28.49 1.51 20.87
CA PRO A 515 -28.41 2.68 20.00
C PRO A 515 -27.69 3.82 20.73
N PRO A 516 -26.86 4.61 20.02
CA PRO A 516 -26.20 5.77 20.60
C PRO A 516 -27.23 6.83 20.99
N ASP A 517 -26.94 7.59 22.05
CA ASP A 517 -27.81 8.69 22.50
C ASP A 517 -27.82 9.87 21.51
N CYS A 518 -26.72 10.04 20.77
CA CYS A 518 -26.63 11.01 19.68
C CYS A 518 -25.56 10.62 18.65
N THR A 519 -25.70 11.15 17.43
CA THR A 519 -24.75 10.98 16.34
C THR A 519 -24.34 12.34 15.77
N LEU A 520 -23.10 12.44 15.30
CA LEU A 520 -22.58 13.60 14.57
C LEU A 520 -21.83 13.13 13.34
N ARG A 521 -22.29 13.56 12.16
CA ARG A 521 -21.68 13.25 10.87
C ARG A 521 -20.77 14.40 10.43
N LEU A 522 -19.54 14.07 10.05
CA LEU A 522 -18.49 15.00 9.67
C LEU A 522 -18.02 14.65 8.26
N CYS A 523 -18.55 15.37 7.26
CA CYS A 523 -18.20 15.16 5.86
C CYS A 523 -17.09 16.12 5.41
N CYS A 524 -16.63 15.98 4.17
CA CYS A 524 -15.63 16.83 3.55
C CYS A 524 -14.30 16.93 4.34
N LEU A 525 -13.88 15.85 5.00
CA LEU A 525 -12.65 15.85 5.82
C LEU A 525 -11.39 16.23 5.03
N GLN A 526 -11.39 16.06 3.70
CA GLN A 526 -10.29 16.51 2.83
C GLN A 526 -10.04 18.02 2.89
N ARG A 527 -11.05 18.80 3.32
CA ARG A 527 -10.99 20.26 3.43
C ARG A 527 -10.44 20.77 4.76
N LEU A 528 -10.24 19.87 5.73
CA LEU A 528 -9.80 20.24 7.07
C LEU A 528 -8.36 20.81 7.05
N GLN A 529 -8.21 22.07 7.46
CA GLN A 529 -6.91 22.75 7.50
C GLN A 529 -6.15 22.54 8.81
N GLY A 530 -6.87 22.31 9.91
CA GLY A 530 -6.36 22.24 11.29
C GLY A 530 -6.67 20.91 11.98
N SER A 531 -6.66 20.92 13.32
CA SER A 531 -7.21 19.82 14.11
C SER A 531 -8.72 19.90 14.15
N LEU A 532 -9.38 18.76 14.31
CA LEU A 532 -10.82 18.65 14.49
C LEU A 532 -11.12 18.42 15.97
N VAL A 533 -11.92 19.31 16.55
CA VAL A 533 -12.34 19.27 17.96
C VAL A 533 -13.82 18.92 18.03
N ILE A 534 -14.17 17.92 18.83
CA ILE A 534 -15.55 17.55 19.12
C ILE A 534 -16.00 18.26 20.40
N LYS A 535 -17.06 19.06 20.30
CA LYS A 535 -17.72 19.72 21.42
C LYS A 535 -18.83 18.82 21.94
N VAL A 536 -18.66 18.33 23.17
CA VAL A 536 -19.60 17.45 23.84
C VAL A 536 -20.39 18.26 24.86
N ARG A 537 -21.67 18.48 24.59
CA ARG A 537 -22.59 19.20 25.46
C ARG A 537 -23.52 18.23 26.16
N LEU A 538 -23.49 18.23 27.48
CA LEU A 538 -24.41 17.47 28.33
C LEU A 538 -25.41 18.43 28.95
N GLN A 539 -26.68 18.26 28.62
CA GLN A 539 -27.80 18.95 29.26
C GLN A 539 -28.43 18.03 30.29
N TYR A 540 -28.66 18.54 31.50
CA TYR A 540 -29.27 17.77 32.58
C TYR A 540 -30.05 18.69 33.53
N SER A 541 -30.97 18.11 34.28
CA SER A 541 -31.72 18.83 35.32
C SER A 541 -31.03 18.69 36.67
N HIS A 542 -30.79 19.79 37.37
CA HIS A 542 -30.22 19.74 38.72
C HIS A 542 -31.14 18.94 39.66
N PRO A 543 -30.63 17.99 40.47
CA PRO A 543 -31.46 17.08 41.27
C PRO A 543 -32.42 17.79 42.22
N GLU A 544 -31.92 18.83 42.90
CA GLU A 544 -32.69 19.57 43.92
C GLU A 544 -33.50 20.74 43.37
N THR A 545 -32.90 21.58 42.51
CA THR A 545 -33.53 22.83 42.03
C THR A 545 -34.35 22.66 40.75
N LYS A 546 -34.29 21.48 40.10
CA LYS A 546 -34.90 21.18 38.79
C LYS A 546 -34.51 22.15 37.67
N LYS A 547 -33.48 22.97 37.87
CA LYS A 547 -32.97 23.89 36.85
C LYS A 547 -32.20 23.11 35.79
N GLN A 548 -32.48 23.40 34.52
CA GLN A 548 -31.68 22.92 33.40
C GLN A 548 -30.28 23.53 33.44
N LEU A 549 -29.26 22.66 33.42
CA LEU A 549 -27.85 23.01 33.38
C LEU A 549 -27.22 22.43 32.11
N THR A 550 -26.22 23.11 31.58
CA THR A 550 -25.45 22.63 30.42
C THR A 550 -23.97 22.67 30.78
N GLN A 551 -23.30 21.54 30.62
CA GLN A 551 -21.83 21.44 30.69
C GLN A 551 -21.29 21.12 29.31
N MET A 552 -20.14 21.70 28.97
CA MET A 552 -19.47 21.49 27.69
C MET A 552 -18.03 21.06 27.93
N LYS A 553 -17.58 20.05 27.19
CA LYS A 553 -16.18 19.62 27.14
C LYS A 553 -15.75 19.44 25.69
N GLU A 554 -14.46 19.66 25.45
CA GLU A 554 -13.87 19.58 24.13
C GLU A 554 -12.92 18.39 24.03
N VAL A 555 -12.94 17.70 22.90
CA VAL A 555 -12.05 16.57 22.62
C VAL A 555 -11.40 16.78 21.25
N ASP A 556 -10.10 17.06 21.26
CA ASP A 556 -9.29 17.11 20.04
C ASP A 556 -9.03 15.69 19.51
N ILE A 557 -9.48 15.42 18.29
CA ILE A 557 -9.31 14.14 17.59
C ILE A 557 -8.26 14.21 16.46
N GLY A 558 -7.53 15.31 16.35
CA GLY A 558 -6.45 15.45 15.37
C GLY A 558 -6.99 15.67 13.96
N ARG A 559 -6.32 15.03 13.00
CA ARG A 559 -6.72 14.99 11.58
C ARG A 559 -7.12 13.57 11.20
N PRO A 560 -8.38 13.16 11.41
CA PRO A 560 -8.80 11.79 11.16
C PRO A 560 -8.83 11.47 9.66
N LEU A 561 -8.61 10.21 9.32
CA LEU A 561 -8.76 9.67 7.97
C LEU A 561 -7.99 10.51 6.92
N ILE A 562 -8.61 10.86 5.79
CA ILE A 562 -7.95 11.55 4.68
C ILE A 562 -7.42 12.94 5.05
N ALA A 563 -7.92 13.56 6.12
CA ALA A 563 -7.48 14.90 6.54
C ALA A 563 -5.99 14.94 6.90
N SER A 564 -5.41 13.81 7.31
CA SER A 564 -3.98 13.68 7.62
C SER A 564 -3.08 13.85 6.37
N CYS A 565 -3.62 13.60 5.16
CA CYS A 565 -2.90 13.67 3.89
C CYS A 565 -2.70 15.10 3.40
N LYS A 566 -3.46 16.07 3.94
CA LYS A 566 -3.39 17.49 3.57
C LYS A 566 -3.49 17.73 2.06
N LEU A 567 -4.51 17.16 1.42
CA LEU A 567 -4.70 17.23 -0.04
C LEU A 567 -4.65 18.68 -0.57
N ASN A 568 -5.13 19.65 0.21
CA ASN A 568 -5.14 21.07 -0.18
C ASN A 568 -3.78 21.79 -0.13
N GLN A 569 -2.73 21.17 0.42
CA GLN A 569 -1.41 21.82 0.60
C GLN A 569 -0.36 21.40 -0.45
N LEU A 570 -0.71 20.54 -1.41
CA LEU A 570 0.22 20.04 -2.43
C LEU A 570 0.70 21.12 -3.43
N ARG A 571 0.14 22.35 -3.38
CA ARG A 571 0.39 23.40 -4.38
C ARG A 571 1.64 24.26 -4.20
N LEU A 572 2.52 24.01 -3.23
CA LEU A 572 3.68 24.89 -2.98
C LEU A 572 5.06 24.38 -3.43
N VAL A 573 5.19 23.16 -3.94
CA VAL A 573 6.54 22.61 -4.26
C VAL A 573 6.84 22.46 -5.77
N ASP A 574 5.84 22.31 -6.65
CA ASP A 574 6.13 21.79 -8.00
C ASP A 574 6.24 22.79 -9.17
N ARG A 575 6.57 24.06 -8.89
CA ARG A 575 6.96 25.02 -9.94
C ARG A 575 8.47 25.23 -10.11
N LYS A 576 9.30 24.52 -9.33
CA LYS A 576 10.77 24.61 -9.41
C LYS A 576 11.50 23.29 -9.73
N GLN A 577 10.80 22.17 -9.91
CA GLN A 577 11.42 20.85 -10.16
C GLN A 577 11.26 20.30 -11.58
N GLN A 578 11.02 21.18 -12.58
CA GLN A 578 11.28 20.82 -13.99
C GLN A 578 12.73 21.08 -14.44
N SER A 579 13.62 21.46 -13.53
CA SER A 579 15.06 21.46 -13.77
C SER A 579 15.80 21.00 -12.53
N CYS A 580 16.09 19.71 -12.43
CA CYS A 580 17.35 19.17 -11.91
C CYS A 580 17.25 17.65 -11.77
N VAL A 581 17.87 16.98 -12.74
CA VAL A 581 18.34 15.61 -12.63
C VAL A 581 19.46 15.56 -11.57
N HIS A 582 19.49 14.47 -10.80
CA HIS A 582 20.50 14.08 -9.79
C HIS A 582 20.53 14.86 -8.48
N THR A 583 20.30 14.16 -7.36
CA THR A 583 21.25 13.95 -6.23
C THR A 583 20.45 13.43 -5.01
N VAL A 584 20.73 12.21 -4.54
CA VAL A 584 20.14 11.64 -3.32
C VAL A 584 21.10 11.88 -2.16
N GLY A 585 20.65 12.63 -1.15
CA GLY A 585 21.36 12.88 0.10
C GLY A 585 20.64 12.24 1.29
N HIS A 586 21.45 11.66 2.17
CA HIS A 586 21.11 10.87 3.37
C HIS A 586 20.14 11.55 4.36
N ALA A 587 19.30 10.73 5.01
CA ALA A 587 18.71 11.03 6.32
C ALA A 587 18.90 9.82 7.25
N SER A 588 19.42 10.12 8.44
CA SER A 588 19.96 9.22 9.46
C SER A 588 18.92 8.59 10.39
N SER A 589 19.24 7.36 10.79
CA SER A 589 18.85 6.57 11.97
C SER A 589 17.82 7.12 12.98
N LEU A 590 16.73 6.37 13.15
CA LEU A 590 15.97 6.29 14.40
C LEU A 590 15.70 4.81 14.71
N SER A 591 16.31 4.30 15.78
CA SER A 591 16.10 2.96 16.33
C SER A 591 14.72 2.88 17.00
N TRP A 592 13.91 1.89 16.65
CA TRP A 592 12.67 1.58 17.37
C TRP A 592 12.52 0.07 17.59
N SER A 593 12.28 -0.26 18.85
CA SER A 593 12.11 -1.57 19.44
C SER A 593 10.89 -2.34 18.91
N HIS A 594 11.09 -3.65 18.72
CA HIS A 594 10.10 -4.59 18.24
C HIS A 594 8.95 -4.81 19.22
N HIS A 595 7.74 -4.43 18.81
CA HIS A 595 6.50 -5.07 19.28
C HIS A 595 5.65 -5.47 18.06
N LEU A 596 5.64 -6.77 17.78
CA LEU A 596 4.78 -7.41 16.80
C LEU A 596 3.35 -7.49 17.35
N LEU A 597 2.53 -6.49 17.04
CA LEU A 597 1.07 -6.54 17.16
C LEU A 597 0.49 -5.83 15.93
N ARG A 598 -0.21 -6.59 15.06
CA ARG A 598 -1.06 -6.02 13.99
C ARG A 598 -2.13 -5.15 14.66
N PRO A 599 -2.20 -3.82 14.39
CA PRO A 599 -3.30 -3.00 14.85
C PRO A 599 -4.57 -3.31 14.04
N TYR A 600 -5.73 -3.22 14.70
CA TYR A 600 -7.04 -3.36 14.08
C TYR A 600 -7.24 -2.33 12.96
N THR A 601 -7.18 -2.76 11.70
CA THR A 601 -7.69 -2.02 10.54
C THR A 601 -9.04 -2.62 10.15
N ARG A 602 -10.08 -1.78 10.06
CA ARG A 602 -11.46 -2.08 9.62
C ARG A 602 -11.78 -3.58 9.54
N LYS A 603 -12.12 -4.19 10.68
CA LYS A 603 -12.80 -5.49 10.64
C LYS A 603 -14.26 -5.25 10.30
N ALA A 604 -14.69 -5.71 9.13
CA ALA A 604 -16.09 -6.07 8.92
C ALA A 604 -16.29 -7.44 9.60
N GLU A 605 -16.92 -7.47 10.77
CA GLU A 605 -17.38 -8.72 11.38
C GLU A 605 -18.89 -8.90 11.15
N ASN A 606 -19.18 -9.95 10.37
CA ASN A 606 -20.39 -10.77 10.26
C ASN A 606 -21.75 -10.23 9.74
N LYS A 607 -22.14 -10.92 8.66
CA LYS A 607 -23.46 -11.34 8.14
C LYS A 607 -24.56 -11.47 9.21
N LEU A 608 -25.72 -10.85 8.95
CA LEU A 608 -27.04 -11.27 9.45
C LEU A 608 -28.06 -11.08 8.32
N LEU A 609 -28.74 -12.16 7.94
CA LEU A 609 -29.92 -12.10 7.06
C LEU A 609 -31.04 -11.39 7.82
N SER A 610 -31.49 -10.24 7.32
CA SER A 610 -32.76 -9.64 7.75
C SER A 610 -33.88 -10.06 6.79
N SER A 611 -34.92 -10.69 7.33
CA SER A 611 -36.16 -10.98 6.62
C SER A 611 -36.90 -9.67 6.32
N VAL A 612 -37.12 -9.41 5.03
CA VAL A 612 -37.88 -8.25 4.54
C VAL A 612 -39.38 -8.56 4.64
N LYS A 613 -40.13 -7.70 5.34
CA LYS A 613 -41.61 -7.62 5.20
C LYS A 613 -41.95 -6.73 4.00
N PRO A 614 -43.02 -7.03 3.25
CA PRO A 614 -43.34 -6.29 2.04
C PRO A 614 -44.00 -4.96 2.38
N THR A 615 -43.45 -3.87 1.85
CA THR A 615 -44.11 -2.56 1.75
C THR A 615 -44.22 -2.15 0.28
N SER A 616 -45.31 -1.45 0.00
CA SER A 616 -45.94 -1.20 -1.31
C SER A 616 -45.03 -0.73 -2.45
N MET A 617 -45.25 -1.30 -3.63
CA MET A 617 -44.62 -0.92 -4.90
C MET A 617 -44.85 0.56 -5.22
N SER A 618 -43.77 1.34 -5.07
CA SER A 618 -43.59 2.63 -5.74
C SER A 618 -43.04 2.38 -7.15
N ASN A 619 -43.38 3.25 -8.11
CA ASN A 619 -42.94 3.10 -9.51
C ASN A 619 -41.42 3.31 -9.64
N ASN A 620 -40.66 2.22 -9.77
CA ASN A 620 -39.22 2.23 -10.06
C ASN A 620 -38.98 2.59 -11.54
N LYS A 621 -38.95 3.88 -11.89
CA LYS A 621 -38.46 4.33 -13.22
C LYS A 621 -36.96 4.61 -13.15
N PRO A 622 -36.15 4.16 -14.13
CA PRO A 622 -34.73 4.50 -14.20
C PRO A 622 -34.57 5.99 -14.57
N GLU A 623 -33.70 6.69 -13.85
CA GLU A 623 -33.36 8.10 -14.09
C GLU A 623 -32.02 8.20 -14.85
N GLU A 624 -31.94 9.14 -15.79
CA GLU A 624 -30.75 9.40 -16.61
C GLU A 624 -29.71 10.19 -15.81
N ASN A 625 -28.45 9.78 -15.86
CA ASN A 625 -27.34 10.52 -15.25
C ASN A 625 -26.82 11.66 -16.17
N ASP A 626 -27.66 12.26 -17.02
CA ASP A 626 -27.26 13.30 -18.00
C ASP A 626 -27.79 14.69 -17.63
N GLU A 627 -27.11 15.74 -18.12
CA GLU A 627 -27.43 17.15 -17.96
C GLU A 627 -28.39 17.70 -19.04
N SER A 628 -28.76 16.89 -20.03
CA SER A 628 -29.35 17.36 -21.29
C SER A 628 -30.77 17.94 -21.21
N ASP A 629 -31.47 17.82 -20.07
CA ASP A 629 -32.89 18.22 -19.96
C ASP A 629 -33.15 19.70 -19.66
N PHE A 630 -32.11 20.55 -19.59
CA PHE A 630 -32.30 21.96 -19.21
C PHE A 630 -31.74 23.00 -20.20
N THR A 631 -31.64 22.67 -21.49
CA THR A 631 -31.50 23.69 -22.54
C THR A 631 -32.87 24.04 -23.13
N MET A 632 -33.58 24.98 -22.49
CA MET A 632 -34.47 25.92 -23.16
C MET A 632 -33.94 27.33 -23.00
#